data_AF-A0A0A8EC80-F1
#
_entry.id   AF-A0A0A8EC80-F1
#
_cell.length_a   1.000
_cell.length_b   1.000
_cell.length_c   1.000
_cell.angle_alpha   90.00
_cell.angle_beta   90.00
_cell.angle_gamma   90.00
#
_symmetry.space_group_name_H-M   'P 1'
#
loop_
_entity.id
_entity.type
_entity.pdbx_description
1 polymer ?
#
loop_
_entity_poly.entity_id
_entity_poly.type
_entity_poly.pdbx_seq_one_letter_code
_entity_poly.pdbx_strand_id
1 'polypeptide(L)'
;MSGECLFRGVGIGMVRAPVLPMCRAAEVPADLGTDQEEATGRPGPPEPAELPDPATSLRTLAADPLLREAVLASHPALAAVVRQVLDGSPDVNPAGLRRAVRTLASHRLRMSTRATPFGLMAGVAPVRCGTERDAADAADAAKVRWGGAHTRAVRPDLEWLTALVAAWERRPGVLAELAQQALLSGASEVVLDPGHPAVRRLARAGGRPPATLELNAQLLAASCEALSDGDFGLVVVGGTGQAGALLGRFGHLLDDRTVAELAALVREEPAPEGPWRAQVALRPGGARLGDTAQVPRLLDRFLPVGRFADPDDPGVLDLRGLAVRAEPDRLSLVDSATGRRIDPAVFHVLTPQWDLPDAARFVCELAESGVRRWRAWDWGGAGALPYLPRVRYGRTVLAPARWRPAPELLDVRLPFADWRDVWRRWREGWRVPERVWVGRRDPGVQLDLSLPGHLALLRHELLRSGQAELREVAADAAGRPDGWLRGPGGAHHAEVILPLRLTRPAERPEPQPPAPRRHVPPRPRPGVHLPGGEWLSTAWYAPAARHEELLAVHLPALVDQLPAEVDRWFFLRHRDAYGPHLALRFHAPPEVLAGKLLPRLHDTTGRLREGGLLGRVVCDGYDPEWEPYGGPEAIAAAERVFHADSVTVLEHLRRGHARQEAVEPPLLAAAGFTDLARAFHADGAAAPAPGREERAGADWLLRSVPRDDGAYGAFRERRRHVLSVVDPYRGDPGPAAGGHVLRTAWARRARQVSAYRHLLRELGERSWSHPDRVLHALLHMHHNRLIGIDAESERLARAVARGAAQAHTDRRRQSR
;
A
#
# COMPACT_ATOMS: atom_id res chain seq x y z
N MET A 1 12.80 24.10 6.94
CA MET A 1 11.96 24.00 5.74
C MET A 1 11.60 25.42 5.37
N SER A 2 12.07 25.91 4.22
CA SER A 2 11.67 27.22 3.69
C SER A 2 10.14 27.26 3.58
N GLY A 3 9.53 28.43 3.86
CA GLY A 3 8.08 28.63 3.88
C GLY A 3 7.37 28.54 2.53
N GLU A 4 7.83 27.68 1.61
CA GLU A 4 7.16 27.44 0.34
C GLU A 4 6.05 26.39 0.51
N CYS A 5 4.82 26.76 0.14
CA CYS A 5 3.68 25.85 0.14
C CYS A 5 3.95 24.66 -0.78
N LEU A 6 3.95 23.45 -0.22
CA LEU A 6 4.19 22.21 -0.98
C LEU A 6 3.12 21.96 -2.06
N PHE A 7 1.88 22.36 -1.79
CA PHE A 7 0.76 22.30 -2.71
C PHE A 7 0.16 23.70 -2.91
N ARG A 8 -0.33 23.97 -4.12
CA ARG A 8 -1.11 25.16 -4.47
C ARG A 8 -2.51 24.78 -4.92
N GLY A 9 -3.49 25.64 -4.61
CA GLY A 9 -4.84 25.54 -5.17
C GLY A 9 -4.82 25.80 -6.68
N VAL A 10 -5.79 25.21 -7.38
CA VAL A 10 -5.87 25.27 -8.86
C VAL A 10 -7.03 26.12 -9.36
N GLY A 11 -7.66 26.88 -8.45
CA GLY A 11 -8.69 27.86 -8.79
C GLY A 11 -10.09 27.28 -9.02
N ILE A 12 -10.25 25.95 -9.06
CA ILE A 12 -11.54 25.26 -9.17
C ILE A 12 -11.82 24.43 -7.91
N GLY A 13 -13.10 24.23 -7.59
CA GLY A 13 -13.54 23.38 -6.50
C GLY A 13 -15.03 23.09 -6.58
N MET A 14 -15.57 22.48 -5.53
CA MET A 14 -17.00 22.23 -5.40
C MET A 14 -17.46 22.56 -3.98
N VAL A 15 -18.54 23.33 -3.85
CA VAL A 15 -19.24 23.50 -2.58
C VAL A 15 -20.38 22.49 -2.48
N ARG A 16 -20.61 21.97 -1.29
CA ARG A 16 -21.72 21.08 -0.97
C ARG A 16 -22.43 21.60 0.27
N ALA A 17 -23.76 21.59 0.24
CA ALA A 17 -24.57 22.07 1.35
C ALA A 17 -25.70 21.08 1.64
N PRO A 18 -26.11 20.91 2.91
CA PRO A 18 -27.35 20.21 3.23
C PRO A 18 -28.53 20.85 2.49
N VAL A 19 -29.45 20.03 1.99
CA VAL A 19 -30.58 20.51 1.19
C VAL A 19 -31.55 21.37 2.01
N LEU A 20 -31.62 21.14 3.32
CA LEU A 20 -32.43 21.93 4.24
C LEU A 20 -31.57 22.99 4.95
N PRO A 21 -32.15 24.16 5.25
CA PRO A 21 -31.46 25.17 6.04
C PRO A 21 -31.30 24.72 7.50
N MET A 22 -30.32 25.31 8.18
CA MET A 22 -29.89 24.98 9.54
C MET A 22 -31.04 25.04 10.56
N CYS A 23 -31.95 26.00 10.41
CA CYS A 23 -33.08 26.20 11.33
C CYS A 23 -34.01 24.98 11.41
N ARG A 24 -34.10 24.18 10.34
CA ARG A 24 -34.94 22.97 10.30
C ARG A 24 -34.46 21.87 11.25
N ALA A 25 -33.22 21.95 11.74
CA ALA A 25 -32.71 21.03 12.76
C ALA A 25 -33.49 21.16 14.08
N ALA A 26 -34.01 22.34 14.43
CA ALA A 26 -34.79 22.55 15.65
C ALA A 26 -36.21 21.98 15.59
N GLU A 27 -36.69 21.57 14.41
CA GLU A 27 -38.05 21.04 14.19
C GLU A 27 -38.18 19.55 14.53
N VAL A 28 -37.15 18.94 15.13
CA VAL A 28 -37.22 17.56 15.64
C VAL A 28 -38.17 17.52 16.85
N PRO A 29 -39.21 16.67 16.85
CA PRO A 29 -40.15 16.57 17.96
C PRO A 29 -39.45 16.29 19.30
N ALA A 30 -39.95 16.92 20.37
CA ALA A 30 -39.44 16.70 21.72
C ALA A 30 -39.64 15.26 22.20
N ASP A 31 -40.72 14.60 21.75
CA ASP A 31 -41.01 13.19 22.03
C ASP A 31 -40.66 12.29 20.83
N LEU A 32 -39.64 11.46 21.01
CA LEU A 32 -39.22 10.42 20.06
C LEU A 32 -39.65 9.02 20.54
N GLY A 33 -40.68 8.96 21.37
CA GLY A 33 -41.19 7.76 22.04
C GLY A 33 -40.15 7.19 22.99
N THR A 34 -39.69 7.95 23.99
CA THR A 34 -38.88 7.37 25.07
C THR A 34 -39.72 6.38 25.88
N ASP A 35 -39.12 5.29 26.39
CA ASP A 35 -39.83 4.29 27.20
C ASP A 35 -40.47 5.01 28.41
N GLN A 36 -41.78 5.21 28.36
CA GLN A 36 -42.57 5.39 29.57
C GLN A 36 -42.97 3.99 30.00
N GLU A 37 -42.39 3.46 31.07
CA GLU A 37 -43.08 2.46 31.87
C GLU A 37 -42.59 2.49 33.32
N GLU A 38 -43.58 2.61 34.19
CA GLU A 38 -43.63 2.52 35.65
C GLU A 38 -42.64 3.38 36.45
N ALA A 39 -43.13 4.57 36.80
CA ALA A 39 -42.68 5.31 37.96
C ALA A 39 -42.60 4.38 39.19
N THR A 40 -41.38 4.04 39.60
CA THR A 40 -41.12 3.44 40.90
C THR A 40 -41.39 4.47 42.00
N GLY A 41 -42.64 4.50 42.48
CA GLY A 41 -43.00 4.80 43.86
C GLY A 41 -42.45 6.06 44.54
N ARG A 42 -42.24 7.18 43.84
CA ARG A 42 -41.96 8.48 44.48
C ARG A 42 -43.04 9.51 44.15
N PRO A 43 -43.66 10.16 45.16
CA PRO A 43 -44.66 11.19 44.92
C PRO A 43 -43.98 12.53 44.58
N GLY A 44 -44.36 13.12 43.44
CA GLY A 44 -44.03 14.48 43.00
C GLY A 44 -45.10 14.99 42.01
N PRO A 45 -45.35 16.32 41.91
CA PRO A 45 -46.66 16.90 41.56
C PRO A 45 -46.83 17.22 40.05
N PRO A 46 -47.98 17.83 39.65
CA PRO A 46 -49.07 17.22 38.88
C PRO A 46 -48.81 17.07 37.36
N GLU A 47 -49.57 16.15 36.76
CA GLU A 47 -49.81 15.84 35.33
C GLU A 47 -48.81 16.35 34.25
N PRO A 48 -48.17 15.46 33.46
CA PRO A 48 -47.54 15.86 32.22
C PRO A 48 -48.62 16.13 31.15
N ALA A 49 -48.54 17.29 30.49
CA ALA A 49 -49.26 17.56 29.25
C ALA A 49 -49.13 16.34 28.31
N GLU A 50 -50.25 15.85 27.77
CA GLU A 50 -50.31 14.69 26.86
C GLU A 50 -49.19 14.76 25.81
N LEU A 51 -48.17 13.91 25.98
CA LEU A 51 -47.09 13.80 25.01
C LEU A 51 -47.65 13.21 23.71
N PRO A 52 -47.29 13.76 22.53
CA PRO A 52 -47.88 13.34 21.28
C PRO A 52 -47.50 11.89 20.93
N ASP A 53 -48.52 11.08 20.62
CA ASP A 53 -48.39 9.72 20.08
C ASP A 53 -47.27 9.62 19.02
N PRO A 54 -46.34 8.63 19.09
CA PRO A 54 -45.31 8.41 18.08
C PRO A 54 -45.81 8.44 16.63
N ALA A 55 -47.06 8.05 16.36
CA ALA A 55 -47.65 8.16 15.02
C ALA A 55 -47.81 9.64 14.61
N THR A 56 -48.22 10.51 15.52
CA THR A 56 -48.33 11.96 15.31
C THR A 56 -46.96 12.58 15.06
N SER A 57 -45.95 12.25 15.86
CA SER A 57 -44.57 12.71 15.64
C SER A 57 -44.02 12.28 14.27
N LEU A 58 -44.33 11.04 13.84
CA LEU A 58 -43.95 10.56 12.52
C LEU A 58 -44.65 11.35 11.40
N ARG A 59 -45.98 11.58 11.51
CA ARG A 59 -46.75 12.35 10.53
C ARG A 59 -46.24 13.79 10.41
N THR A 60 -45.90 14.44 11.52
CA THR A 60 -45.33 15.79 11.54
C THR A 60 -44.00 15.85 10.78
N LEU A 61 -43.09 14.90 11.02
CA LEU A 61 -41.83 14.82 10.26
C LEU A 61 -42.09 14.53 8.78
N ALA A 62 -43.00 13.59 8.48
CA ALA A 62 -43.34 13.18 7.12
C ALA A 62 -44.14 14.23 6.33
N ALA A 63 -44.61 15.31 6.96
CA ALA A 63 -45.26 16.42 6.26
C ALA A 63 -44.31 17.10 5.25
N ASP A 64 -42.99 17.06 5.49
CA ASP A 64 -42.01 17.57 4.55
C ASP A 64 -41.85 16.62 3.34
N PRO A 65 -42.25 17.04 2.12
CA PRO A 65 -42.14 16.21 0.92
C PRO A 65 -40.69 15.90 0.54
N LEU A 66 -39.74 16.82 0.77
CA LEU A 66 -38.32 16.60 0.46
C LEU A 66 -37.72 15.54 1.38
N LEU A 67 -38.10 15.54 2.66
CA LEU A 67 -37.67 14.50 3.60
C LEU A 67 -38.20 13.13 3.20
N ARG A 68 -39.48 13.03 2.80
CA ARG A 68 -40.07 11.78 2.31
C ARG A 68 -39.37 11.27 1.04
N GLU A 69 -39.12 12.16 0.08
CA GLU A 69 -38.44 11.82 -1.18
C GLU A 69 -36.99 11.36 -0.93
N ALA A 70 -36.25 12.05 -0.07
CA ALA A 70 -34.89 11.67 0.31
C ALA A 70 -34.84 10.30 1.00
N VAL A 71 -35.77 10.02 1.92
CA VAL A 71 -35.88 8.73 2.62
C VAL A 71 -36.32 7.60 1.68
N LEU A 72 -37.23 7.87 0.74
CA LEU A 72 -37.61 6.91 -0.29
C LEU A 72 -36.41 6.48 -1.13
N ALA A 73 -35.55 7.45 -1.48
CA ALA A 73 -34.34 7.23 -2.24
C ALA A 73 -33.24 6.50 -1.44
N SER A 74 -33.03 6.85 -0.16
CA SER A 74 -31.89 6.37 0.61
C SER A 74 -32.21 5.19 1.54
N HIS A 75 -33.47 5.01 1.93
CA HIS A 75 -33.88 4.03 2.95
C HIS A 75 -35.29 3.44 2.68
N PRO A 76 -35.47 2.61 1.63
CA PRO A 76 -36.79 2.14 1.18
C PRO A 76 -37.63 1.45 2.26
N ALA A 77 -36.99 0.70 3.17
CA ALA A 77 -37.68 0.04 4.28
C ALA A 77 -38.32 1.05 5.27
N LEU A 78 -37.66 2.19 5.52
CA LEU A 78 -38.20 3.26 6.36
C LEU A 78 -39.33 3.97 5.62
N ALA A 79 -39.16 4.23 4.32
CA ALA A 79 -40.20 4.83 3.48
C ALA A 79 -41.48 3.97 3.43
N ALA A 80 -41.35 2.64 3.46
CA ALA A 80 -42.50 1.74 3.56
C ALA A 80 -43.27 1.91 4.87
N VAL A 81 -42.57 1.99 6.01
CA VAL A 81 -43.20 2.24 7.32
C VAL A 81 -43.85 3.62 7.37
N VAL A 82 -43.18 4.66 6.86
CA VAL A 82 -43.73 6.01 6.81
C VAL A 82 -45.04 6.04 6.02
N ARG A 83 -45.08 5.35 4.87
CA ARG A 83 -46.28 5.23 4.04
C ARG A 83 -47.40 4.48 4.76
N GLN A 84 -47.12 3.35 5.41
CA GLN A 84 -48.12 2.61 6.20
C GLN A 84 -48.78 3.49 7.27
N VAL A 85 -48.01 4.33 7.96
CA VAL A 85 -48.53 5.25 8.99
C VAL A 85 -49.34 6.40 8.38
N LEU A 86 -48.92 6.93 7.22
CA LEU A 86 -49.67 7.97 6.50
C LEU A 86 -50.99 7.43 5.92
N ASP A 87 -51.01 6.16 5.50
CA ASP A 87 -52.17 5.47 4.95
C ASP A 87 -53.15 4.96 6.04
N GLY A 88 -52.83 5.17 7.32
CA GLY A 88 -53.69 4.79 8.46
C GLY A 88 -53.71 3.28 8.78
N SER A 89 -52.66 2.54 8.40
CA SER A 89 -52.58 1.10 8.66
C SER A 89 -52.47 0.77 10.16
N PRO A 90 -53.27 -0.16 10.70
CA PRO A 90 -53.25 -0.55 12.12
C PRO A 90 -52.10 -1.50 12.50
N ASP A 91 -51.32 -2.03 11.54
CA ASP A 91 -50.40 -3.15 11.75
C ASP A 91 -48.95 -2.75 12.13
N VAL A 92 -48.68 -1.47 12.41
CA VAL A 92 -47.33 -1.04 12.77
C VAL A 92 -47.09 -1.25 14.26
N ASN A 93 -46.29 -2.27 14.61
CA ASN A 93 -45.88 -2.51 16.01
C ASN A 93 -45.30 -1.24 16.67
N PRO A 94 -45.75 -0.85 17.88
CA PRO A 94 -45.27 0.33 18.61
C PRO A 94 -43.73 0.47 18.70
N ALA A 95 -42.99 -0.62 18.88
CA ALA A 95 -41.53 -0.57 18.92
C ALA A 95 -40.91 -0.20 17.56
N GLY A 96 -41.51 -0.69 16.47
CA GLY A 96 -41.12 -0.35 15.10
C GLY A 96 -41.42 1.11 14.76
N LEU A 97 -42.57 1.62 15.23
CA LEU A 97 -42.99 3.01 15.06
C LEU A 97 -42.01 3.98 15.74
N ARG A 98 -41.63 3.71 17.00
CA ARG A 98 -40.62 4.51 17.72
C ARG A 98 -39.27 4.53 17.01
N ARG A 99 -38.83 3.39 16.48
CA ARG A 99 -37.59 3.30 15.69
C ARG A 99 -37.69 4.12 14.40
N ALA A 100 -38.84 4.10 13.73
CA ALA A 100 -39.07 4.87 12.51
C ALA A 100 -39.02 6.38 12.77
N VAL A 101 -39.66 6.87 13.85
CA VAL A 101 -39.60 8.28 14.29
C VAL A 101 -38.15 8.73 14.51
N ARG A 102 -37.38 7.98 15.30
CA ARG A 102 -35.96 8.31 15.59
C ARG A 102 -35.11 8.30 14.33
N THR A 103 -35.31 7.31 13.46
CA THR A 103 -34.54 7.20 12.21
C THR A 103 -34.89 8.35 11.26
N LEU A 104 -36.17 8.73 11.16
CA LEU A 104 -36.62 9.86 10.34
C LEU A 104 -36.12 11.20 10.89
N ALA A 105 -36.09 11.37 12.22
CA ALA A 105 -35.47 12.53 12.88
C ALA A 105 -33.96 12.61 12.59
N SER A 106 -33.22 11.50 12.64
CA SER A 106 -31.81 11.47 12.21
C SER A 106 -31.65 11.86 10.73
N HIS A 107 -32.58 11.49 9.84
CA HIS A 107 -32.54 11.91 8.43
C HIS A 107 -32.79 13.42 8.28
N ARG A 108 -33.77 13.97 8.99
CA ARG A 108 -34.02 15.44 9.05
C ARG A 108 -32.77 16.18 9.50
N LEU A 109 -32.13 15.74 10.58
CA LEU A 109 -30.90 16.35 11.07
C LEU A 109 -29.75 16.25 10.07
N ARG A 110 -29.55 15.09 9.42
CA ARG A 110 -28.53 14.95 8.37
C ARG A 110 -28.78 15.92 7.21
N MET A 111 -30.03 16.04 6.77
CA MET A 111 -30.44 16.93 5.69
C MET A 111 -30.32 18.42 6.04
N SER A 112 -30.23 18.77 7.32
CA SER A 112 -30.05 20.14 7.82
C SER A 112 -28.63 20.48 8.28
N THR A 113 -27.82 19.47 8.63
CA THR A 113 -26.52 19.68 9.32
C THR A 113 -25.32 19.09 8.59
N ARG A 114 -25.54 18.24 7.59
CA ARG A 114 -24.45 17.58 6.86
C ARG A 114 -24.71 17.59 5.36
N ALA A 115 -23.69 17.92 4.58
CA ALA A 115 -23.72 17.79 3.12
C ALA A 115 -23.57 16.31 2.71
N THR A 116 -24.49 15.48 3.21
CA THR A 116 -24.50 14.03 3.04
C THR A 116 -24.71 13.74 1.56
N PRO A 117 -23.71 13.19 0.86
CA PRO A 117 -23.79 13.04 -0.59
C PRO A 117 -24.59 11.79 -1.00
N PHE A 118 -25.51 11.33 -0.16
CA PHE A 118 -26.32 10.13 -0.38
C PHE A 118 -27.77 10.56 -0.57
N GLY A 119 -28.36 10.16 -1.71
CA GLY A 119 -29.71 10.58 -2.07
C GLY A 119 -29.86 12.09 -2.24
N LEU A 120 -31.07 12.60 -2.00
CA LEU A 120 -31.45 14.02 -2.17
C LEU A 120 -31.12 14.90 -0.95
N MET A 121 -30.12 14.52 -0.15
CA MET A 121 -29.85 15.18 1.13
C MET A 121 -28.90 16.39 1.04
N ALA A 122 -28.20 16.55 -0.09
CA ALA A 122 -27.26 17.64 -0.29
C ALA A 122 -27.34 18.22 -1.70
N GLY A 123 -27.18 19.54 -1.80
CA GLY A 123 -26.92 20.24 -3.05
C GLY A 123 -25.42 20.36 -3.30
N VAL A 124 -25.04 20.43 -4.58
CA VAL A 124 -23.65 20.65 -5.00
C VAL A 124 -23.59 21.76 -6.03
N ALA A 125 -22.50 22.54 -6.02
CA ALA A 125 -22.24 23.55 -7.03
C ALA A 125 -20.73 23.69 -7.28
N PRO A 126 -20.29 23.89 -8.54
CA PRO A 126 -18.91 24.25 -8.82
C PRO A 126 -18.61 25.63 -8.22
N VAL A 127 -17.40 25.79 -7.68
CA VAL A 127 -16.89 27.07 -7.17
C VAL A 127 -15.53 27.38 -7.78
N ARG A 128 -15.19 28.66 -7.84
CA ARG A 128 -13.88 29.14 -8.28
C ARG A 128 -13.26 30.01 -7.21
N CYS A 129 -11.96 29.86 -6.98
CA CYS A 129 -11.19 30.76 -6.13
C CYS A 129 -10.69 31.91 -7.00
N GLY A 130 -11.09 33.15 -6.67
CA GLY A 130 -10.55 34.35 -7.32
C GLY A 130 -9.05 34.48 -7.10
N THR A 131 -8.34 35.06 -8.06
CA THR A 131 -6.91 35.36 -7.98
C THR A 131 -6.69 36.79 -7.48
N GLU A 132 -5.48 37.12 -7.02
CA GLU A 132 -5.12 38.51 -6.60
C GLU A 132 -5.31 39.54 -7.75
N ARG A 133 -5.35 39.10 -9.01
CA ARG A 133 -5.72 39.95 -10.16
C ARG A 133 -7.22 40.22 -10.27
N ASP A 134 -8.06 39.32 -9.79
CA ASP A 134 -9.53 39.45 -9.78
C ASP A 134 -10.01 40.30 -8.59
N ALA A 135 -9.18 40.46 -7.55
CA ALA A 135 -9.49 41.24 -6.34
C ALA A 135 -9.46 42.78 -6.55
N ALA A 136 -8.95 43.26 -7.68
CA ALA A 136 -8.89 44.71 -7.97
C ALA A 136 -10.25 45.30 -8.42
N ASP A 137 -11.19 44.46 -8.85
CA ASP A 137 -12.56 44.86 -9.16
C ASP A 137 -13.48 44.53 -7.97
N ALA A 138 -14.07 45.54 -7.33
CA ALA A 138 -15.09 45.36 -6.27
C ALA A 138 -16.31 44.54 -6.73
N ALA A 139 -16.43 44.30 -8.04
CA ALA A 139 -17.41 43.42 -8.62
C ALA A 139 -17.15 41.94 -8.32
N ASP A 140 -15.96 41.49 -7.87
CA ASP A 140 -15.60 40.06 -7.69
C ASP A 140 -15.53 39.56 -6.23
N ALA A 141 -16.40 40.10 -5.37
CA ALA A 141 -16.70 39.51 -4.07
C ALA A 141 -17.17 38.03 -4.19
N ALA A 142 -17.11 37.26 -3.09
CA ALA A 142 -17.64 35.90 -3.04
C ALA A 142 -19.15 35.91 -3.31
N LYS A 143 -19.55 35.60 -4.56
CA LYS A 143 -20.96 35.61 -5.00
C LYS A 143 -21.62 34.26 -4.74
N VAL A 144 -22.81 34.30 -4.15
CA VAL A 144 -23.69 33.13 -4.01
C VAL A 144 -25.00 33.42 -4.75
N ARG A 145 -25.41 32.53 -5.65
CA ARG A 145 -26.70 32.61 -6.34
C ARG A 145 -27.53 31.36 -6.06
N TRP A 146 -28.72 31.57 -5.49
CA TRP A 146 -29.74 30.52 -5.30
C TRP A 146 -30.86 30.72 -6.32
N GLY A 147 -31.36 29.62 -6.92
CA GLY A 147 -32.47 29.66 -7.88
C GLY A 147 -33.19 28.32 -7.98
N GLY A 148 -34.42 28.30 -8.49
CA GLY A 148 -35.32 27.12 -8.45
C GLY A 148 -35.12 26.05 -9.53
N ALA A 149 -34.17 26.23 -10.45
CA ALA A 149 -33.88 25.28 -11.54
C ALA A 149 -32.98 24.11 -11.07
N HIS A 150 -33.34 23.45 -9.97
CA HIS A 150 -32.56 22.35 -9.41
C HIS A 150 -32.78 21.06 -10.22
N THR A 151 -31.72 20.49 -10.78
CA THR A 151 -31.75 19.15 -11.37
C THR A 151 -31.54 18.11 -10.28
N ARG A 152 -32.55 17.26 -10.06
CA ARG A 152 -32.46 16.16 -9.08
C ARG A 152 -31.77 14.96 -9.72
N ALA A 153 -30.72 14.47 -9.08
CA ALA A 153 -30.06 13.22 -9.45
C ALA A 153 -30.04 12.31 -8.22
N VAL A 154 -30.68 11.14 -8.32
CA VAL A 154 -30.80 10.19 -7.22
C VAL A 154 -30.03 8.93 -7.54
N ARG A 155 -29.13 8.54 -6.63
CA ARG A 155 -28.32 7.32 -6.67
C ARG A 155 -28.09 6.79 -5.24
N PRO A 156 -28.40 5.52 -4.91
CA PRO A 156 -28.33 5.01 -3.54
C PRO A 156 -26.93 4.48 -3.13
N ASP A 157 -26.30 4.96 -2.02
CA ASP A 157 -25.14 4.29 -1.38
C ASP A 157 -24.73 4.75 0.06
N LEU A 158 -23.89 3.93 0.74
CA LEU A 158 -22.67 4.23 1.56
C LEU A 158 -22.62 4.00 3.10
N GLU A 159 -23.20 2.93 3.65
CA GLU A 159 -23.17 2.69 5.12
C GLU A 159 -21.93 1.93 5.64
N TRP A 160 -21.11 1.32 4.77
CA TRP A 160 -20.10 0.32 5.19
C TRP A 160 -18.64 0.83 5.28
N LEU A 161 -18.30 1.90 4.55
CA LEU A 161 -16.94 2.43 4.38
C LEU A 161 -16.25 2.82 5.70
N THR A 162 -17.02 3.13 6.73
CA THR A 162 -16.53 3.63 8.01
C THR A 162 -16.04 2.59 9.00
N ALA A 163 -16.39 1.31 8.81
CA ALA A 163 -15.99 0.26 9.75
C ALA A 163 -14.48 -0.01 9.73
N LEU A 164 -13.79 0.33 8.64
CA LEU A 164 -12.58 -0.41 8.26
C LEU A 164 -11.25 0.36 8.39
N VAL A 165 -11.28 1.69 8.54
CA VAL A 165 -10.08 2.51 8.86
C VAL A 165 -9.49 2.17 10.24
N ALA A 166 -10.11 1.27 11.04
CA ALA A 166 -9.77 1.02 12.44
C ALA A 166 -8.62 0.03 12.63
N ALA A 167 -8.31 -0.75 11.59
CA ALA A 167 -7.37 -1.85 11.73
C ALA A 167 -5.89 -1.47 11.48
N TRP A 168 -5.59 -0.26 10.99
CA TRP A 168 -4.32 0.00 10.27
C TRP A 168 -3.37 1.04 10.86
N GLU A 169 -3.54 1.40 12.13
CA GLU A 169 -2.78 2.49 12.74
C GLU A 169 -1.68 1.98 13.69
N ARG A 170 -0.42 2.07 13.26
CA ARG A 170 0.78 1.67 14.05
C ARG A 170 1.81 2.80 14.09
N ARG A 171 1.90 3.54 15.20
CA ARG A 171 3.12 4.08 15.90
C ARG A 171 2.71 4.76 17.23
N PRO A 172 2.58 4.01 18.35
CA PRO A 172 1.82 4.44 19.53
C PRO A 172 2.45 5.53 20.42
N GLY A 173 3.77 5.68 20.46
CA GLY A 173 4.42 6.55 21.47
C GLY A 173 4.18 8.06 21.30
N VAL A 174 4.37 8.60 20.08
CA VAL A 174 4.34 10.06 19.84
C VAL A 174 2.94 10.65 20.01
N LEU A 175 1.91 9.93 19.54
CA LEU A 175 0.51 10.40 19.60
C LEU A 175 -0.05 10.31 21.02
N ALA A 176 0.36 9.29 21.78
CA ALA A 176 0.01 9.18 23.20
C ALA A 176 0.65 10.32 24.01
N GLU A 177 1.92 10.66 23.75
CA GLU A 177 2.60 11.79 24.39
C GLU A 177 1.89 13.12 24.11
N LEU A 178 1.49 13.39 22.85
CA LEU A 178 0.74 14.61 22.50
C LEU A 178 -0.58 14.72 23.26
N ALA A 179 -1.37 13.64 23.29
CA ALA A 179 -2.63 13.62 24.01
C ALA A 179 -2.41 13.81 25.52
N GLN A 180 -1.39 13.15 26.09
CA GLN A 180 -1.05 13.26 27.51
C GLN A 180 -0.55 14.66 27.89
N GLN A 181 0.27 15.30 27.06
CA GLN A 181 0.78 16.66 27.32
C GLN A 181 -0.33 17.70 27.33
N ALA A 182 -1.28 17.62 26.38
CA ALA A 182 -2.45 18.49 26.37
C ALA A 182 -3.28 18.32 27.66
N LEU A 183 -3.53 17.07 28.06
CA LEU A 183 -4.23 16.75 29.31
C LEU A 183 -3.52 17.30 30.56
N LEU A 184 -2.20 17.06 30.70
CA LEU A 184 -1.44 17.48 31.88
C LEU A 184 -1.28 19.01 31.99
N SER A 185 -1.26 19.72 30.86
CA SER A 185 -1.21 21.18 30.83
C SER A 185 -2.59 21.84 31.00
N GLY A 186 -3.67 21.05 31.07
CA GLY A 186 -5.04 21.55 31.08
C GLY A 186 -5.48 22.16 29.74
N ALA A 187 -4.70 21.97 28.67
CA ALA A 187 -5.00 22.47 27.33
C ALA A 187 -6.00 21.56 26.62
N SER A 188 -7.05 22.15 26.04
CA SER A 188 -8.03 21.44 25.21
C SER A 188 -7.64 21.31 23.74
N GLU A 189 -6.49 21.90 23.36
CA GLU A 189 -6.02 21.99 21.98
C GLU A 189 -4.51 21.74 21.89
N VAL A 190 -4.09 21.01 20.85
CA VAL A 190 -2.72 20.89 20.36
C VAL A 190 -2.57 21.81 19.15
N VAL A 191 -1.79 22.87 19.30
CA VAL A 191 -1.49 23.81 18.22
C VAL A 191 -0.17 23.41 17.57
N LEU A 192 -0.23 23.03 16.31
CA LEU A 192 0.92 22.67 15.51
C LEU A 192 1.43 23.88 14.74
N ASP A 193 2.76 23.97 14.64
CA ASP A 193 3.49 24.89 13.78
C ASP A 193 4.68 24.15 13.12
N PRO A 194 5.35 24.73 12.10
CA PRO A 194 6.48 24.07 11.43
C PRO A 194 7.68 23.69 12.35
N GLY A 195 7.83 24.37 13.48
CA GLY A 195 8.85 24.13 14.50
C GLY A 195 8.46 23.09 15.55
N HIS A 196 7.17 22.75 15.67
CA HIS A 196 6.67 21.83 16.69
C HIS A 196 7.35 20.45 16.60
N PRO A 197 7.92 19.90 17.70
CA PRO A 197 8.71 18.66 17.67
C PRO A 197 7.97 17.45 17.08
N ALA A 198 6.67 17.35 17.34
CA ALA A 198 5.83 16.29 16.78
C ALA A 198 5.77 16.31 15.24
N VAL A 199 5.83 17.48 14.60
CA VAL A 199 5.84 17.57 13.12
C VAL A 199 7.08 16.88 12.56
N ARG A 200 8.25 17.07 13.19
CA ARG A 200 9.49 16.38 12.78
C ARG A 200 9.44 14.88 13.05
N ARG A 201 8.87 14.45 14.19
CA ARG A 201 8.77 13.03 14.58
C ARG A 201 7.76 12.25 13.74
N LEU A 202 6.69 12.90 13.30
CA LEU A 202 5.64 12.31 12.45
C LEU A 202 5.99 12.39 10.96
N ALA A 203 6.87 13.31 10.56
CA ALA A 203 7.35 13.42 9.19
C ALA A 203 7.99 12.11 8.72
N ARG A 204 7.59 11.65 7.53
CA ARG A 204 8.19 10.49 6.86
C ARG A 204 9.11 10.97 5.75
N ALA A 205 10.38 10.56 5.79
CA ALA A 205 11.37 10.87 4.75
C ALA A 205 11.27 9.95 3.51
N GLY A 206 10.54 8.83 3.60
CA GLY A 206 10.37 7.86 2.50
C GLY A 206 9.15 8.15 1.61
N GLY A 207 9.29 7.83 0.31
CA GLY A 207 8.26 8.01 -0.71
C GLY A 207 8.10 9.46 -1.17
N ARG A 208 7.41 9.66 -2.31
CA ARG A 208 7.21 11.00 -2.90
C ARG A 208 5.81 11.52 -2.61
N PRO A 209 5.59 12.84 -2.37
CA PRO A 209 4.23 13.36 -2.29
C PRO A 209 3.47 13.10 -3.61
N PRO A 210 2.14 12.95 -3.58
CA PRO A 210 1.35 12.81 -4.79
C PRO A 210 1.43 14.09 -5.64
N ALA A 211 1.28 13.94 -6.95
CA ALA A 211 1.31 15.08 -7.89
C ALA A 211 0.11 16.03 -7.69
N THR A 212 -1.02 15.47 -7.25
CA THR A 212 -2.25 16.19 -6.96
C THR A 212 -2.85 15.71 -5.63
N LEU A 213 -3.81 16.46 -5.11
CA LEU A 213 -4.55 16.14 -3.89
C LEU A 213 -5.98 16.66 -4.04
N GLU A 214 -6.95 16.08 -3.33
CA GLU A 214 -8.20 16.77 -3.01
C GLU A 214 -8.38 16.86 -1.51
N LEU A 215 -8.68 18.06 -1.02
CA LEU A 215 -9.02 18.31 0.37
C LEU A 215 -10.54 18.50 0.48
N ASN A 216 -11.19 17.76 1.39
CA ASN A 216 -12.57 18.02 1.81
C ASN A 216 -12.57 18.66 3.20
N ALA A 217 -13.19 19.83 3.33
CA ALA A 217 -13.28 20.55 4.61
C ALA A 217 -14.63 21.25 4.75
N GLN A 218 -15.06 21.47 5.99
CA GLN A 218 -16.10 22.45 6.27
C GLN A 218 -15.48 23.84 6.25
N LEU A 219 -16.18 24.80 5.63
CA LEU A 219 -15.73 26.20 5.50
C LEU A 219 -16.58 27.09 6.41
N LEU A 220 -15.93 27.73 7.37
CA LEU A 220 -16.58 28.49 8.44
C LEU A 220 -16.25 29.98 8.29
N ALA A 221 -17.27 30.83 8.27
CA ALA A 221 -17.15 32.27 8.16
C ALA A 221 -18.42 32.96 8.72
N ALA A 222 -18.28 34.21 9.17
CA ALA A 222 -19.42 34.99 9.66
C ALA A 222 -20.38 35.42 8.54
N SER A 223 -19.84 35.68 7.35
CA SER A 223 -20.60 36.08 6.17
C SER A 223 -19.78 35.86 4.90
N CYS A 224 -20.38 36.10 3.73
CA CYS A 224 -19.65 36.07 2.46
C CYS A 224 -18.56 37.16 2.40
N GLU A 225 -18.81 38.32 3.01
CA GLU A 225 -17.85 39.42 3.11
C GLU A 225 -16.65 39.01 3.97
N ALA A 226 -16.88 38.43 5.15
CA ALA A 226 -15.81 37.92 5.99
C ALA A 226 -14.99 36.83 5.28
N LEU A 227 -15.64 35.97 4.48
CA LEU A 227 -14.96 34.98 3.65
C LEU A 227 -14.07 35.65 2.58
N SER A 228 -14.58 36.69 1.92
CA SER A 228 -13.81 37.49 0.94
C SER A 228 -12.62 38.22 1.56
N ASP A 229 -12.76 38.72 2.78
CA ASP A 229 -11.69 39.36 3.55
C ASP A 229 -10.65 38.35 4.09
N GLY A 230 -10.85 37.06 3.78
CA GLY A 230 -9.98 35.99 4.23
C GLY A 230 -10.19 35.60 5.69
N ASP A 231 -11.24 36.08 6.36
CA ASP A 231 -11.57 35.75 7.74
C ASP A 231 -12.41 34.46 7.86
N PHE A 232 -11.78 33.33 7.54
CA PHE A 232 -12.42 32.02 7.55
C PHE A 232 -11.64 30.99 8.38
N GLY A 233 -12.32 29.91 8.74
CA GLY A 233 -11.76 28.71 9.33
C GLY A 233 -12.05 27.49 8.47
N LEU A 234 -11.19 26.48 8.57
CA LEU A 234 -11.39 25.18 7.92
C LEU A 234 -11.40 24.07 8.96
N VAL A 235 -12.34 23.13 8.85
CA VAL A 235 -12.29 21.88 9.61
C VAL A 235 -12.16 20.72 8.64
N VAL A 236 -11.03 20.00 8.69
CA VAL A 236 -10.74 18.91 7.75
C VAL A 236 -11.69 17.75 8.00
N VAL A 237 -12.41 17.36 6.95
CA VAL A 237 -13.29 16.18 6.95
C VAL A 237 -12.55 14.98 6.38
N GLY A 238 -11.79 15.18 5.29
CA GLY A 238 -11.08 14.11 4.59
C GLY A 238 -10.41 14.58 3.31
N GLY A 239 -10.04 13.64 2.43
CA GLY A 239 -9.32 13.95 1.20
C GLY A 239 -8.71 12.73 0.52
N THR A 240 -8.09 12.95 -0.64
CA THR A 240 -7.52 11.90 -1.50
C THR A 240 -6.19 12.35 -2.09
N GLY A 241 -5.31 11.39 -2.41
CA GLY A 241 -4.03 11.65 -3.09
C GLY A 241 -4.14 11.87 -4.60
N GLN A 242 -5.36 12.03 -5.15
CA GLN A 242 -5.61 12.11 -6.58
C GLN A 242 -6.74 13.09 -6.85
N ALA A 243 -6.43 14.20 -7.54
CA ALA A 243 -7.44 15.11 -8.05
C ALA A 243 -8.42 14.38 -8.98
N GLY A 244 -9.70 14.70 -8.81
CA GLY A 244 -10.83 14.08 -9.48
C GLY A 244 -11.43 12.88 -8.74
N ALA A 245 -10.88 12.40 -7.63
CA ALA A 245 -11.39 11.20 -6.96
C ALA A 245 -12.72 11.41 -6.22
N LEU A 246 -12.87 12.53 -5.51
CA LEU A 246 -14.06 12.96 -4.79
C LEU A 246 -15.02 13.73 -5.71
N LEU A 247 -14.48 14.61 -6.56
CA LEU A 247 -15.29 15.40 -7.51
C LEU A 247 -15.82 14.54 -8.65
N GLY A 248 -15.09 13.49 -9.05
CA GLY A 248 -15.34 12.72 -10.27
C GLY A 248 -16.75 12.17 -10.38
N ARG A 249 -17.30 11.63 -9.29
CA ARG A 249 -18.68 11.10 -9.30
C ARG A 249 -19.75 12.15 -9.59
N PHE A 250 -19.46 13.43 -9.31
CA PHE A 250 -20.33 14.55 -9.58
C PHE A 250 -20.10 15.13 -10.97
N GLY A 251 -19.14 14.62 -11.75
CA GLY A 251 -18.80 15.16 -13.07
C GLY A 251 -19.97 15.28 -14.04
N HIS A 252 -20.99 14.42 -13.91
CA HIS A 252 -22.23 14.48 -14.69
C HIS A 252 -23.17 15.65 -14.30
N LEU A 253 -22.92 16.32 -13.17
CA LEU A 253 -23.62 17.51 -12.69
C LEU A 253 -22.83 18.81 -12.91
N LEU A 254 -21.55 18.69 -13.29
CA LEU A 254 -20.67 19.83 -13.51
C LEU A 254 -20.83 20.33 -14.95
N ASP A 255 -20.59 21.62 -15.17
CA ASP A 255 -20.53 22.18 -16.51
C ASP A 255 -19.29 21.66 -17.28
N ASP A 256 -19.37 21.66 -18.62
CA ASP A 256 -18.29 21.16 -19.49
C ASP A 256 -16.96 21.87 -19.21
N ARG A 257 -17.03 23.16 -18.83
CA ARG A 257 -15.86 23.95 -18.44
C ARG A 257 -15.16 23.35 -17.22
N THR A 258 -15.90 23.06 -16.14
CA THR A 258 -15.31 22.51 -14.91
C THR A 258 -14.77 21.11 -15.14
N VAL A 259 -15.44 20.28 -15.96
CA VAL A 259 -14.94 18.95 -16.36
C VAL A 259 -13.64 19.08 -17.17
N ALA A 260 -13.57 20.03 -18.10
CA ALA A 260 -12.35 20.30 -18.87
C ALA A 260 -11.20 20.82 -18.00
N GLU A 261 -11.47 21.73 -17.05
CA GLU A 261 -10.50 22.23 -16.07
C GLU A 261 -9.97 21.09 -15.18
N LEU A 262 -10.84 20.18 -14.73
CA LEU A 262 -10.46 18.99 -13.97
C LEU A 262 -9.63 18.01 -14.82
N ALA A 263 -10.00 17.79 -16.09
CA ALA A 263 -9.27 16.92 -16.99
C ALA A 263 -7.86 17.48 -17.28
N ALA A 264 -7.73 18.80 -17.51
CA ALA A 264 -6.45 19.47 -17.70
C ALA A 264 -5.53 19.35 -16.47
N LEU A 265 -6.10 19.40 -15.26
CA LEU A 265 -5.36 19.21 -14.01
C LEU A 265 -4.71 17.83 -13.91
N VAL A 266 -5.42 16.78 -14.35
CA VAL A 266 -5.03 15.38 -14.11
C VAL A 266 -4.30 14.73 -15.29
N ARG A 267 -4.37 15.33 -16.49
CA ARG A 267 -3.75 14.78 -17.71
C ARG A 267 -2.23 14.76 -17.70
N GLU A 268 -1.57 15.62 -16.92
CA GLU A 268 -0.10 15.82 -16.88
C GLU A 268 0.62 15.27 -18.13
N GLU A 269 0.77 16.07 -19.19
CA GLU A 269 1.41 15.60 -20.42
C GLU A 269 2.81 15.04 -20.11
N PRO A 270 3.03 13.72 -20.26
CA PRO A 270 4.36 13.16 -20.16
C PRO A 270 5.19 13.69 -21.33
N ALA A 271 6.51 13.76 -21.17
CA ALA A 271 7.40 13.83 -22.32
C ALA A 271 7.04 12.71 -23.33
N PRO A 272 7.33 12.84 -24.63
CA PRO A 272 6.95 11.83 -25.64
C PRO A 272 7.32 10.38 -25.29
N GLU A 273 8.44 10.20 -24.57
CA GLU A 273 8.95 8.90 -24.07
C GLU A 273 8.50 8.55 -22.63
N GLY A 274 7.68 9.38 -22.01
CA GLY A 274 7.18 9.24 -20.65
C GLY A 274 6.12 8.14 -20.49
N PRO A 275 5.75 7.82 -19.24
CA PRO A 275 4.72 6.81 -18.95
C PRO A 275 3.35 7.21 -19.53
N TRP A 276 2.55 6.24 -19.96
CA TRP A 276 1.14 6.48 -20.25
C TRP A 276 0.36 6.62 -18.96
N ARG A 277 -0.43 7.69 -18.81
CA ARG A 277 -1.38 7.79 -17.72
C ARG A 277 -2.72 7.20 -18.16
N ALA A 278 -3.24 6.21 -17.44
CA ALA A 278 -4.44 5.48 -17.83
C ALA A 278 -5.52 5.54 -16.75
N GLN A 279 -6.73 5.96 -17.12
CA GLN A 279 -7.87 5.99 -16.21
C GLN A 279 -8.34 4.57 -15.93
N VAL A 280 -8.27 4.17 -14.67
CA VAL A 280 -8.81 2.89 -14.21
C VAL A 280 -10.32 3.00 -14.17
N ALA A 281 -11.00 2.05 -14.82
CA ALA A 281 -12.43 1.96 -14.78
C ALA A 281 -12.85 0.53 -14.51
N LEU A 282 -13.69 0.39 -13.50
CA LEU A 282 -14.05 -0.91 -12.99
C LEU A 282 -15.56 -1.05 -12.84
N ARG A 283 -16.02 -2.30 -12.86
CA ARG A 283 -17.36 -2.65 -12.41
C ARG A 283 -17.23 -3.26 -11.01
N PRO A 284 -17.74 -2.61 -9.95
CA PRO A 284 -17.68 -3.19 -8.62
C PRO A 284 -18.66 -4.37 -8.51
N GLY A 285 -18.39 -5.30 -7.59
CA GLY A 285 -19.22 -6.51 -7.43
C GLY A 285 -20.62 -6.22 -6.88
N GLY A 286 -20.77 -5.19 -6.04
CA GLY A 286 -22.05 -4.76 -5.47
C GLY A 286 -22.71 -3.65 -6.29
N ALA A 287 -24.00 -3.78 -6.58
CA ALA A 287 -24.75 -2.80 -7.38
C ALA A 287 -24.71 -1.38 -6.80
N ARG A 288 -24.69 -1.23 -5.47
CA ARG A 288 -24.64 0.08 -4.78
C ARG A 288 -23.31 0.81 -4.98
N LEU A 289 -22.22 0.08 -5.12
CA LEU A 289 -20.88 0.64 -5.32
C LEU A 289 -20.70 1.22 -6.73
N GLY A 290 -21.55 0.81 -7.68
CA GLY A 290 -21.53 1.30 -9.06
C GLY A 290 -21.75 2.81 -9.17
N ASP A 291 -22.43 3.42 -8.20
CA ASP A 291 -22.71 4.86 -8.20
C ASP A 291 -21.48 5.69 -7.86
N THR A 292 -20.64 5.19 -6.94
CA THR A 292 -19.37 5.81 -6.56
C THR A 292 -18.29 5.59 -7.63
N ALA A 293 -18.40 4.52 -8.43
CA ALA A 293 -17.45 4.16 -9.50
C ALA A 293 -17.62 5.00 -10.79
N GLN A 294 -18.76 5.66 -10.97
CA GLN A 294 -19.12 6.34 -12.21
C GLN A 294 -18.49 7.73 -12.30
N VAL A 295 -17.47 7.83 -13.13
CA VAL A 295 -16.69 9.06 -13.35
C VAL A 295 -16.63 9.33 -14.85
N PRO A 296 -16.71 10.59 -15.31
CA PRO A 296 -16.47 10.91 -16.71
C PRO A 296 -15.07 10.47 -17.16
N ARG A 297 -14.88 10.34 -18.48
CA ARG A 297 -13.56 10.07 -19.07
C ARG A 297 -12.72 11.35 -18.99
N LEU A 298 -11.75 11.38 -18.09
CA LEU A 298 -10.83 12.52 -17.88
C LEU A 298 -9.52 12.35 -18.64
N LEU A 299 -9.13 11.11 -18.94
CA LEU A 299 -7.90 10.75 -19.64
C LEU A 299 -8.17 10.06 -20.98
N ASP A 300 -7.23 10.19 -21.91
CA ASP A 300 -7.32 9.60 -23.25
C ASP A 300 -7.17 8.07 -23.20
N ARG A 301 -6.31 7.56 -22.30
CA ARG A 301 -6.13 6.13 -22.08
C ARG A 301 -7.03 5.60 -20.99
N PHE A 302 -7.55 4.40 -21.19
CA PHE A 302 -8.54 3.75 -20.36
C PHE A 302 -8.13 2.31 -20.05
N LEU A 303 -8.18 1.93 -18.78
CA LEU A 303 -7.85 0.59 -18.31
C LEU A 303 -9.11 -0.07 -17.72
N PRO A 304 -9.88 -0.83 -18.52
CA PRO A 304 -11.08 -1.51 -18.07
C PRO A 304 -10.73 -2.74 -17.22
N VAL A 305 -11.39 -2.87 -16.06
CA VAL A 305 -11.28 -4.08 -15.21
C VAL A 305 -12.68 -4.58 -14.87
N GLY A 306 -13.06 -5.75 -15.41
CA GLY A 306 -14.41 -6.31 -15.23
C GLY A 306 -15.51 -5.50 -15.92
N ARG A 307 -15.15 -4.61 -16.85
CA ARG A 307 -16.05 -3.76 -17.64
C ARG A 307 -15.84 -4.04 -19.13
N PHE A 308 -16.92 -4.01 -19.90
CA PHE A 308 -16.83 -4.02 -21.36
C PHE A 308 -16.19 -2.72 -21.86
N ALA A 309 -15.27 -2.85 -22.81
CA ALA A 309 -14.68 -1.75 -23.55
C ALA A 309 -14.49 -2.21 -25.00
N ASP A 310 -14.52 -1.26 -25.93
CA ASP A 310 -14.27 -1.53 -27.34
C ASP A 310 -12.78 -1.89 -27.52
N PRO A 311 -12.45 -3.12 -27.96
CA PRO A 311 -11.05 -3.51 -28.19
C PRO A 311 -10.41 -2.74 -29.35
N ASP A 312 -11.20 -2.13 -30.23
CA ASP A 312 -10.71 -1.36 -31.38
C ASP A 312 -10.45 0.13 -31.01
N ASP A 313 -10.87 0.60 -29.82
CA ASP A 313 -10.50 1.93 -29.33
C ASP A 313 -9.00 1.94 -28.96
N PRO A 314 -8.15 2.71 -29.68
CA PRO A 314 -6.71 2.75 -29.39
C PRO A 314 -6.41 3.31 -27.98
N GLY A 315 -7.37 4.00 -27.36
CA GLY A 315 -7.31 4.45 -25.98
C GLY A 315 -7.45 3.33 -24.94
N VAL A 316 -7.96 2.15 -25.30
CA VAL A 316 -8.20 1.05 -24.37
C VAL A 316 -6.96 0.18 -24.19
N LEU A 317 -6.55 -0.03 -22.94
CA LEU A 317 -5.44 -0.89 -22.57
C LEU A 317 -5.97 -2.25 -22.10
N ASP A 318 -5.69 -3.31 -22.85
CA ASP A 318 -6.04 -4.68 -22.47
C ASP A 318 -5.10 -5.19 -21.38
N LEU A 319 -5.65 -5.58 -20.23
CA LEU A 319 -4.92 -6.16 -19.10
C LEU A 319 -4.02 -7.34 -19.51
N ARG A 320 -4.41 -8.12 -20.52
CA ARG A 320 -3.63 -9.28 -21.01
C ARG A 320 -2.32 -8.88 -21.69
N GLY A 321 -2.26 -7.65 -22.20
CA GLY A 321 -1.05 -7.07 -22.80
C GLY A 321 -0.13 -6.40 -21.77
N LEU A 322 -0.48 -6.39 -20.49
CA LEU A 322 0.26 -5.69 -19.45
C LEU A 322 1.05 -6.64 -18.56
N ALA A 323 2.18 -6.16 -18.04
CA ALA A 323 3.01 -6.87 -17.08
C ALA A 323 3.31 -5.99 -15.86
N VAL A 324 3.68 -6.63 -14.75
CA VAL A 324 4.11 -5.94 -13.53
C VAL A 324 5.62 -5.93 -13.48
N ARG A 325 6.20 -4.75 -13.30
CA ARG A 325 7.63 -4.57 -13.09
C ARG A 325 7.89 -4.22 -11.63
N ALA A 326 8.77 -5.00 -11.00
CA ALA A 326 9.33 -4.66 -9.70
C ALA A 326 10.59 -3.81 -9.84
N GLU A 327 10.61 -2.67 -9.15
CA GLU A 327 11.73 -1.74 -9.03
C GLU A 327 12.15 -1.66 -7.54
N PRO A 328 13.36 -1.19 -7.21
CA PRO A 328 13.83 -1.15 -5.83
C PRO A 328 12.92 -0.38 -4.86
N ASP A 329 12.17 0.61 -5.36
CA ASP A 329 11.33 1.51 -4.55
C ASP A 329 9.82 1.44 -4.87
N ARG A 330 9.41 0.68 -5.89
CA ARG A 330 7.99 0.57 -6.30
C ARG A 330 7.69 -0.65 -7.17
N LEU A 331 6.41 -0.92 -7.35
CA LEU A 331 5.88 -1.74 -8.44
C LEU A 331 5.26 -0.81 -9.50
N SER A 332 5.39 -1.16 -10.77
CA SER A 332 4.80 -0.38 -11.87
C SER A 332 4.17 -1.29 -12.91
N LEU A 333 3.09 -0.83 -13.55
CA LEU A 333 2.51 -1.49 -14.71
C LEU A 333 3.32 -1.11 -15.96
N VAL A 334 3.55 -2.07 -16.85
CA VAL A 334 4.22 -1.83 -18.13
C VAL A 334 3.44 -2.52 -19.25
N ASP A 335 3.43 -1.91 -20.42
CA ASP A 335 3.02 -2.58 -21.65
C ASP A 335 4.06 -3.67 -21.99
N SER A 336 3.61 -4.91 -22.18
CA SER A 336 4.52 -6.05 -22.36
C SER A 336 5.27 -6.01 -23.69
N ALA A 337 4.69 -5.41 -24.74
CA ALA A 337 5.29 -5.34 -26.07
C ALA A 337 6.37 -4.25 -26.16
N THR A 338 6.08 -3.06 -25.62
CA THR A 338 6.97 -1.89 -25.73
C THR A 338 7.83 -1.66 -24.49
N GLY A 339 7.51 -2.30 -23.36
CA GLY A 339 8.12 -2.02 -22.06
C GLY A 339 7.77 -0.64 -21.49
N ARG A 340 6.89 0.11 -22.16
CA ARG A 340 6.49 1.46 -21.75
C ARG A 340 5.71 1.39 -20.44
N ARG A 341 6.05 2.27 -19.49
CA ARG A 341 5.38 2.32 -18.19
C ARG A 341 3.97 2.88 -18.32
N ILE A 342 3.06 2.34 -17.52
CA ILE A 342 1.69 2.81 -17.37
C ILE A 342 1.49 3.25 -15.92
N ASP A 343 1.03 4.48 -15.73
CA ASP A 343 0.69 5.09 -14.45
C ASP A 343 -0.85 5.06 -14.30
N PRO A 344 -1.41 4.12 -13.52
CA PRO A 344 -2.85 4.03 -13.33
C PRO A 344 -3.37 5.26 -12.56
N ALA A 345 -4.51 5.79 -12.98
CA ALA A 345 -5.17 6.93 -12.35
C ALA A 345 -6.59 6.54 -11.90
N VAL A 346 -6.87 6.70 -10.61
CA VAL A 346 -8.12 6.30 -9.98
C VAL A 346 -8.91 7.56 -9.58
N PHE A 347 -10.07 7.76 -10.21
CA PHE A 347 -10.89 8.96 -10.02
C PHE A 347 -12.19 8.68 -9.24
N HIS A 348 -12.19 7.63 -8.42
CA HIS A 348 -13.28 7.29 -7.51
C HIS A 348 -12.75 6.97 -6.12
N VAL A 349 -13.63 6.92 -5.12
CA VAL A 349 -13.28 6.64 -3.72
C VAL A 349 -13.71 5.25 -3.23
N LEU A 350 -13.83 4.27 -4.13
CA LEU A 350 -14.05 2.87 -3.76
C LEU A 350 -12.88 2.30 -2.96
N THR A 351 -13.18 1.38 -2.04
CA THR A 351 -12.16 0.73 -1.21
C THR A 351 -11.61 -0.51 -1.92
N PRO A 352 -10.31 -0.54 -2.28
CA PRO A 352 -9.78 -1.63 -3.10
C PRO A 352 -9.84 -3.02 -2.46
N GLN A 353 -9.71 -3.11 -1.13
CA GLN A 353 -9.44 -4.39 -0.46
C GLN A 353 -10.64 -5.34 -0.25
N TRP A 354 -11.89 -4.91 -0.50
CA TRP A 354 -13.08 -5.73 -0.26
C TRP A 354 -14.13 -5.69 -1.37
N ASP A 355 -14.11 -4.62 -2.18
CA ASP A 355 -15.18 -4.32 -3.13
C ASP A 355 -14.79 -4.59 -4.59
N LEU A 356 -13.49 -4.83 -4.81
CA LEU A 356 -12.89 -4.95 -6.13
C LEU A 356 -12.38 -6.37 -6.35
N PRO A 357 -12.53 -6.92 -7.57
CA PRO A 357 -11.76 -8.08 -8.00
C PRO A 357 -10.25 -7.84 -7.79
N ASP A 358 -9.48 -8.89 -7.51
CA ASP A 358 -8.06 -8.75 -7.16
C ASP A 358 -7.25 -7.97 -8.19
N ALA A 359 -7.53 -8.12 -9.49
CA ALA A 359 -6.89 -7.33 -10.54
C ALA A 359 -7.21 -5.84 -10.44
N ALA A 360 -8.46 -5.47 -10.16
CA ALA A 360 -8.88 -4.07 -10.02
C ALA A 360 -8.29 -3.46 -8.74
N ARG A 361 -8.31 -4.22 -7.65
CA ARG A 361 -7.65 -3.85 -6.39
C ARG A 361 -6.17 -3.57 -6.62
N PHE A 362 -5.47 -4.53 -7.22
CA PHE A 362 -4.04 -4.47 -7.43
C PHE A 362 -3.64 -3.28 -8.30
N VAL A 363 -4.38 -3.02 -9.40
CA VAL A 363 -4.16 -1.83 -10.24
C VAL A 363 -4.40 -0.52 -9.47
N CYS A 364 -5.43 -0.45 -8.62
CA CYS A 364 -5.66 0.72 -7.77
C CYS A 364 -4.54 0.92 -6.75
N GLU A 365 -4.05 -0.15 -6.12
CA GLU A 365 -2.92 -0.10 -5.19
C GLU A 365 -1.61 0.28 -5.89
N LEU A 366 -1.42 -0.15 -7.15
CA LEU A 366 -0.28 0.24 -7.99
C LEU A 366 -0.25 1.74 -8.29
N ALA A 367 -1.41 2.39 -8.43
CA ALA A 367 -1.50 3.85 -8.59
C ALA A 367 -0.84 4.63 -7.43
N GLU A 368 -0.77 4.00 -6.26
CA GLU A 368 -0.18 4.57 -5.04
C GLU A 368 1.25 4.04 -4.78
N SER A 369 1.80 3.20 -5.66
CA SER A 369 3.12 2.59 -5.48
C SER A 369 4.24 3.63 -5.64
N GLY A 370 5.18 3.66 -4.69
CA GLY A 370 6.24 4.68 -4.64
C GLY A 370 5.77 6.09 -4.22
N VAL A 371 4.47 6.27 -3.97
CA VAL A 371 3.85 7.53 -3.53
C VAL A 371 3.55 7.49 -2.02
N ARG A 372 3.95 8.54 -1.31
CA ARG A 372 3.58 8.81 0.07
C ARG A 372 2.14 9.29 0.11
N ARG A 373 1.22 8.35 0.40
CA ARG A 373 -0.22 8.60 0.51
C ARG A 373 -0.53 9.76 1.46
N TRP A 374 -1.43 10.63 1.04
CA TRP A 374 -2.02 11.63 1.92
C TRP A 374 -3.01 10.96 2.88
N ARG A 375 -3.12 11.50 4.10
CA ARG A 375 -4.09 11.08 5.11
C ARG A 375 -4.55 12.30 5.91
N ALA A 376 -5.81 12.28 6.35
CA ALA A 376 -6.27 13.16 7.40
C ALA A 376 -5.56 12.83 8.72
N TRP A 377 -5.68 13.71 9.72
CA TRP A 377 -5.12 13.45 11.05
C TRP A 377 -5.76 12.21 11.68
N ASP A 378 -4.91 11.29 12.13
CA ASP A 378 -5.33 10.12 12.90
C ASP A 378 -4.47 10.02 14.17
N TRP A 379 -5.14 9.77 15.29
CA TRP A 379 -4.53 9.58 16.61
C TRP A 379 -3.96 8.17 16.79
N GLY A 380 -4.17 7.28 15.82
CA GLY A 380 -3.73 5.90 15.81
C GLY A 380 -4.05 5.16 17.09
N GLY A 381 -3.03 4.54 17.71
CA GLY A 381 -3.22 3.81 18.96
C GLY A 381 -3.77 4.67 20.11
N ALA A 382 -3.46 5.97 20.14
CA ALA A 382 -4.02 6.90 21.13
C ALA A 382 -5.53 7.15 20.89
N GLY A 383 -6.06 6.74 19.74
CA GLY A 383 -7.49 6.71 19.47
C GLY A 383 -8.30 5.88 20.46
N ALA A 384 -7.68 5.09 21.33
CA ALA A 384 -8.33 4.38 22.42
C ALA A 384 -8.73 5.28 23.61
N LEU A 385 -8.11 6.46 23.76
CA LEU A 385 -8.29 7.33 24.91
C LEU A 385 -9.72 7.88 25.04
N PRO A 386 -10.20 8.10 26.27
CA PRO A 386 -11.56 8.60 26.53
C PRO A 386 -11.76 10.05 26.04
N TYR A 387 -10.67 10.83 25.99
CA TYR A 387 -10.65 12.17 25.45
C TYR A 387 -9.44 12.35 24.54
N LEU A 388 -9.64 13.05 23.44
CA LEU A 388 -8.59 13.53 22.56
C LEU A 388 -8.76 15.03 22.32
N PRO A 389 -7.70 15.83 22.49
CA PRO A 389 -7.76 17.27 22.28
C PRO A 389 -7.98 17.60 20.80
N ARG A 390 -8.44 18.83 20.55
CA ARG A 390 -8.46 19.38 19.20
C ARG A 390 -7.04 19.50 18.66
N VAL A 391 -6.84 19.32 17.37
CA VAL A 391 -5.56 19.57 16.70
C VAL A 391 -5.74 20.63 15.65
N ARG A 392 -4.97 21.72 15.74
CA ARG A 392 -5.08 22.87 14.85
C ARG A 392 -3.72 23.24 14.28
N TYR A 393 -3.71 23.64 13.01
CA TYR A 393 -2.58 24.26 12.34
C TYR A 393 -3.06 25.54 11.65
N GLY A 394 -2.58 26.70 12.12
CA GLY A 394 -3.07 28.00 11.64
C GLY A 394 -4.58 28.15 11.85
N ARG A 395 -5.31 28.41 10.77
CA ARG A 395 -6.79 28.54 10.74
C ARG A 395 -7.52 27.21 10.46
N THR A 396 -6.77 26.11 10.34
CA THR A 396 -7.30 24.81 9.95
C THR A 396 -7.27 23.86 11.14
N VAL A 397 -8.44 23.38 11.55
CA VAL A 397 -8.59 22.28 12.49
C VAL A 397 -8.39 20.97 11.73
N LEU A 398 -7.33 20.25 12.07
CA LEU A 398 -6.98 18.95 11.49
C LEU A 398 -7.82 17.82 12.10
N ALA A 399 -8.18 17.95 13.37
CA ALA A 399 -9.09 17.05 14.07
C ALA A 399 -9.82 17.81 15.20
N PRO A 400 -11.16 17.81 15.25
CA PRO A 400 -11.92 18.34 16.39
C PRO A 400 -11.64 17.54 17.67
N ALA A 401 -11.90 18.14 18.85
CA ALA A 401 -11.81 17.37 20.09
C ALA A 401 -12.84 16.24 20.10
N ARG A 402 -12.48 15.11 20.72
CA ARG A 402 -13.28 13.89 20.69
C ARG A 402 -13.39 13.25 22.07
N TRP A 403 -14.58 12.78 22.40
CA TRP A 403 -14.89 12.05 23.64
C TRP A 403 -15.46 10.68 23.34
N ARG A 404 -15.12 9.70 24.18
CA ARG A 404 -15.79 8.40 24.22
C ARG A 404 -16.75 8.36 25.41
N PRO A 405 -18.01 7.96 25.21
CA PRO A 405 -18.96 7.83 26.30
C PRO A 405 -18.46 6.82 27.33
N ALA A 406 -18.71 7.10 28.60
CA ALA A 406 -18.43 6.13 29.66
C ALA A 406 -19.39 4.92 29.56
N PRO A 407 -18.98 3.72 30.05
CA PRO A 407 -19.81 2.51 29.95
C PRO A 407 -21.22 2.66 30.52
N GLU A 408 -21.42 3.50 31.54
CA GLU A 408 -22.71 3.77 32.16
C GLU A 408 -23.69 4.44 31.17
N LEU A 409 -23.20 5.27 30.26
CA LEU A 409 -24.02 5.89 29.22
C LEU A 409 -24.45 4.90 28.13
N LEU A 410 -23.83 3.73 28.09
CA LEU A 410 -24.11 2.65 27.14
C LEU A 410 -25.00 1.55 27.75
N ASP A 411 -25.41 1.69 29.02
CA ASP A 411 -26.30 0.71 29.66
C ASP A 411 -27.75 0.88 29.16
N VAL A 412 -28.19 -0.09 28.35
CA VAL A 412 -29.55 -0.14 27.81
C VAL A 412 -30.63 -0.28 28.87
N ARG A 413 -30.29 -0.75 30.08
CA ARG A 413 -31.24 -1.02 31.17
C ARG A 413 -31.57 0.23 31.98
N LEU A 414 -30.77 1.30 31.86
CA LEU A 414 -31.01 2.52 32.61
C LEU A 414 -32.26 3.25 32.10
N PRO A 415 -33.23 3.56 32.99
CA PRO A 415 -34.35 4.43 32.65
C PRO A 415 -33.86 5.80 32.13
N PHE A 416 -34.64 6.44 31.25
CA PHE A 416 -34.21 7.67 30.60
C PHE A 416 -33.92 8.82 31.59
N ALA A 417 -34.69 8.92 32.67
CA ALA A 417 -34.48 9.93 33.71
C ALA A 417 -33.13 9.74 34.43
N ASP A 418 -32.80 8.51 34.82
CA ASP A 418 -31.53 8.17 35.47
C ASP A 418 -30.36 8.33 34.48
N TRP A 419 -30.55 7.88 33.23
CA TRP A 419 -29.57 8.05 32.16
C TRP A 419 -29.25 9.54 31.92
N ARG A 420 -30.27 10.42 31.97
CA ARG A 420 -30.09 11.87 31.82
C ARG A 420 -29.25 12.47 32.94
N ASP A 421 -29.40 12.00 34.17
CA ASP A 421 -28.58 12.47 35.30
C ASP A 421 -27.15 11.93 35.24
N VAL A 422 -26.93 10.72 34.74
CA VAL A 422 -25.59 10.20 34.39
C VAL A 422 -24.96 11.04 33.28
N TRP A 423 -25.72 11.36 32.22
CA TRP A 423 -25.28 12.23 31.14
C TRP A 423 -24.85 13.60 31.63
N ARG A 424 -25.67 14.26 32.48
CA ARG A 424 -25.36 15.60 33.00
C ARG A 424 -24.03 15.61 33.75
N ARG A 425 -23.85 14.68 34.70
CA ARG A 425 -22.61 14.56 35.50
C ARG A 425 -21.40 14.23 34.63
N TRP A 426 -21.55 13.30 33.68
CA TRP A 426 -20.48 12.91 32.77
C TRP A 426 -20.08 14.07 31.86
N ARG A 427 -21.05 14.78 31.27
CA ARG A 427 -20.83 15.96 30.42
C ARG A 427 -20.07 17.05 31.18
N GLU A 428 -20.49 17.37 32.41
CA GLU A 428 -19.84 18.37 33.26
C GLU A 428 -18.40 17.96 33.60
N GLY A 429 -18.19 16.70 34.01
CA GLY A 429 -16.86 16.18 34.36
C GLY A 429 -15.88 16.16 33.18
N TRP A 430 -16.36 15.82 31.98
CA TRP A 430 -15.55 15.77 30.76
C TRP A 430 -15.58 17.08 29.93
N ARG A 431 -16.28 18.11 30.43
CA ARG A 431 -16.45 19.43 29.79
C ARG A 431 -16.94 19.32 28.34
N VAL A 432 -17.89 18.42 28.09
CA VAL A 432 -18.46 18.21 26.75
C VAL A 432 -19.41 19.36 26.42
N PRO A 433 -19.31 20.01 25.24
CA PRO A 433 -20.15 21.14 24.87
C PRO A 433 -21.64 20.77 24.74
N GLU A 434 -22.53 21.76 24.71
CA GLU A 434 -23.97 21.53 24.49
C GLU A 434 -24.28 21.10 23.06
N ARG A 435 -23.48 21.56 22.11
CA ARG A 435 -23.57 21.15 20.70
C ARG A 435 -22.50 20.14 20.41
N VAL A 436 -22.92 18.96 19.97
CA VAL A 436 -22.00 17.84 19.70
C VAL A 436 -22.37 17.19 18.39
N TRP A 437 -21.36 16.71 17.70
CA TRP A 437 -21.55 15.69 16.68
C TRP A 437 -21.48 14.32 17.34
N VAL A 438 -22.47 13.47 17.13
CA VAL A 438 -22.47 12.07 17.59
C VAL A 438 -22.49 11.13 16.40
N GLY A 439 -21.62 10.13 16.41
CA GLY A 439 -21.62 9.11 15.37
C GLY A 439 -20.41 8.22 15.46
N ARG A 440 -20.28 7.33 14.47
CA ARG A 440 -19.12 6.46 14.35
C ARG A 440 -18.32 6.90 13.14
N ARG A 441 -17.26 7.68 13.36
CA ARG A 441 -16.40 8.26 12.33
C ARG A 441 -17.06 9.27 11.39
N ASP A 442 -17.70 8.82 10.32
CA ASP A 442 -18.14 9.65 9.19
C ASP A 442 -19.68 9.75 9.11
N PRO A 443 -20.48 8.67 9.29
CA PRO A 443 -21.91 8.81 9.58
C PRO A 443 -22.12 9.25 11.03
N GLY A 444 -22.78 10.38 11.17
CA GLY A 444 -23.24 10.91 12.45
C GLY A 444 -24.23 12.05 12.25
N VAL A 445 -24.69 12.59 13.36
CA VAL A 445 -25.65 13.69 13.42
C VAL A 445 -25.12 14.76 14.35
N GLN A 446 -25.31 16.02 13.97
CA GLN A 446 -25.09 17.14 14.86
C GLN A 446 -26.33 17.34 15.73
N LEU A 447 -26.12 17.46 17.04
CA LEU A 447 -27.16 17.60 18.05
C LEU A 447 -26.93 18.87 18.85
N ASP A 448 -28.01 19.59 19.10
CA ASP A 448 -28.11 20.65 20.11
C ASP A 448 -28.83 20.09 21.33
N LEU A 449 -28.08 19.83 22.41
CA LEU A 449 -28.59 19.14 23.59
C LEU A 449 -29.37 20.04 24.54
N SER A 450 -29.54 21.33 24.22
CA SER A 450 -30.52 22.19 24.87
C SER A 450 -31.96 21.78 24.50
N LEU A 451 -32.13 21.09 23.37
CA LEU A 451 -33.43 20.62 22.88
C LEU A 451 -33.74 19.20 23.39
N PRO A 452 -34.90 18.97 24.04
CA PRO A 452 -35.25 17.66 24.62
C PRO A 452 -35.23 16.50 23.61
N GLY A 453 -35.72 16.72 22.39
CA GLY A 453 -35.74 15.69 21.34
C GLY A 453 -34.33 15.25 20.92
N HIS A 454 -33.37 16.16 20.90
CA HIS A 454 -31.98 15.85 20.56
C HIS A 454 -31.29 15.04 21.67
N LEU A 455 -31.60 15.30 22.94
CA LEU A 455 -31.07 14.51 24.05
C LEU A 455 -31.57 13.06 24.00
N ALA A 456 -32.85 12.85 23.67
CA ALA A 456 -33.40 11.51 23.44
C ALA A 456 -32.71 10.82 22.24
N LEU A 457 -32.43 11.56 21.18
CA LEU A 457 -31.73 11.04 20.00
C LEU A 457 -30.26 10.70 20.30
N LEU A 458 -29.58 11.48 21.13
CA LEU A 458 -28.23 11.19 21.61
C LEU A 458 -28.17 9.80 22.25
N ARG A 459 -29.06 9.51 23.21
CA ARG A 459 -29.15 8.19 23.84
C ARG A 459 -29.34 7.10 22.78
N HIS A 460 -30.22 7.32 21.81
CA HIS A 460 -30.46 6.35 20.75
C HIS A 460 -29.20 6.04 19.91
N GLU A 461 -28.47 7.07 19.47
CA GLU A 461 -27.27 6.89 18.65
C GLU A 461 -26.13 6.22 19.43
N LEU A 462 -25.99 6.52 20.72
CA LEU A 462 -25.02 5.86 21.61
C LEU A 462 -25.33 4.37 21.78
N LEU A 463 -26.58 4.03 22.08
CA LEU A 463 -27.01 2.64 22.32
C LEU A 463 -27.08 1.79 21.04
N ARG A 464 -27.37 2.40 19.87
CA ARG A 464 -27.49 1.68 18.59
C ARG A 464 -26.20 0.98 18.19
N SER A 465 -25.05 1.61 18.44
CA SER A 465 -23.75 1.13 17.93
C SER A 465 -22.82 0.60 19.02
N GLY A 466 -23.01 0.99 20.28
CA GLY A 466 -22.09 0.69 21.40
C GLY A 466 -20.67 1.24 21.20
N GLN A 467 -20.42 1.96 20.11
CA GLN A 467 -19.10 2.42 19.65
C GLN A 467 -19.16 3.86 19.13
N ALA A 468 -20.25 4.58 19.38
CA ALA A 468 -20.39 5.97 19.00
C ALA A 468 -19.38 6.83 19.77
N GLU A 469 -18.87 7.86 19.10
CA GLU A 469 -17.98 8.86 19.66
C GLU A 469 -18.64 10.23 19.54
N LEU A 470 -18.29 11.12 20.46
CA LEU A 470 -18.73 12.51 20.46
C LEU A 470 -17.60 13.40 19.98
N ARG A 471 -17.91 14.41 19.17
CA ARG A 471 -16.95 15.39 18.68
C ARG A 471 -17.49 16.81 18.82
N GLU A 472 -16.59 17.78 18.90
CA GLU A 472 -16.96 19.17 18.73
C GLU A 472 -17.62 19.37 17.37
N VAL A 473 -18.64 20.21 17.32
CA VAL A 473 -19.17 20.70 16.04
C VAL A 473 -18.14 21.63 15.41
N ALA A 474 -18.09 21.70 14.08
CA ALA A 474 -17.03 22.41 13.37
C ALA A 474 -16.94 23.90 13.70
N ALA A 475 -18.08 24.57 13.89
CA ALA A 475 -18.12 25.97 14.29
C ALA A 475 -17.42 26.22 15.64
N ASP A 476 -17.69 25.36 16.63
CA ASP A 476 -17.07 25.44 17.96
C ASP A 476 -15.59 25.08 17.89
N ALA A 477 -15.23 24.05 17.12
CA ALA A 477 -13.84 23.65 16.91
C ALA A 477 -13.00 24.74 16.22
N ALA A 478 -13.57 25.42 15.22
CA ALA A 478 -12.90 26.50 14.49
C ALA A 478 -12.92 27.84 15.25
N GLY A 479 -13.75 27.97 16.31
CA GLY A 479 -13.99 29.23 17.00
C GLY A 479 -14.64 30.30 16.11
N ARG A 480 -15.39 29.86 15.09
CA ARG A 480 -15.99 30.74 14.06
C ARG A 480 -17.41 30.28 13.74
N PRO A 481 -18.35 31.22 13.48
CA PRO A 481 -19.70 30.86 13.08
C PRO A 481 -19.73 30.15 11.72
N ASP A 482 -20.82 29.41 11.50
CA ASP A 482 -21.20 28.82 10.21
C ASP A 482 -22.48 29.51 9.69
N GLY A 483 -22.94 29.16 8.49
CA GLY A 483 -24.17 29.69 7.91
C GLY A 483 -23.98 30.92 7.03
N TRP A 484 -22.75 31.18 6.58
CA TRP A 484 -22.45 32.21 5.58
C TRP A 484 -23.19 31.96 4.26
N LEU A 485 -23.46 30.69 3.93
CA LEU A 485 -24.20 30.31 2.74
C LEU A 485 -25.72 30.43 3.00
N ARG A 486 -26.34 31.50 2.49
CA ARG A 486 -27.78 31.79 2.72
C ARG A 486 -28.63 31.58 1.48
N GLY A 487 -29.68 30.78 1.60
CA GLY A 487 -30.72 30.58 0.58
C GLY A 487 -32.08 31.13 1.03
N PRO A 488 -33.14 30.98 0.20
CA PRO A 488 -34.48 31.50 0.51
C PRO A 488 -35.09 30.98 1.82
N GLY A 489 -34.70 29.78 2.24
CA GLY A 489 -35.16 29.15 3.49
C GLY A 489 -34.29 29.45 4.72
N GLY A 490 -33.18 30.18 4.57
CA GLY A 490 -32.25 30.52 5.65
C GLY A 490 -30.80 30.13 5.37
N ALA A 491 -29.99 30.08 6.43
CA ALA A 491 -28.58 29.73 6.37
C ALA A 491 -28.37 28.21 6.22
N HIS A 492 -27.31 27.81 5.53
CA HIS A 492 -26.90 26.43 5.30
C HIS A 492 -25.45 26.23 5.76
N HIS A 493 -25.15 25.04 6.26
CA HIS A 493 -23.76 24.59 6.41
C HIS A 493 -23.10 24.40 5.04
N ALA A 494 -21.78 24.59 4.96
CA ALA A 494 -21.03 24.44 3.72
C ALA A 494 -19.77 23.59 3.88
N GLU A 495 -19.67 22.56 3.03
CA GLU A 495 -18.44 21.80 2.78
C GLU A 495 -17.83 22.24 1.45
N VAL A 496 -16.50 22.29 1.37
CA VAL A 496 -15.75 22.56 0.15
C VAL A 496 -14.83 21.38 -0.18
N ILE A 497 -14.80 21.01 -1.46
CA ILE A 497 -13.78 20.11 -2.01
C ILE A 497 -12.85 20.92 -2.89
N LEU A 498 -11.56 20.91 -2.55
CA LEU A 498 -10.53 21.71 -3.17
C LEU A 498 -9.44 20.79 -3.76
N PRO A 499 -9.40 20.62 -5.09
CA PRO A 499 -8.24 20.07 -5.78
C PRO A 499 -7.01 20.95 -5.57
N LEU A 500 -5.87 20.34 -5.28
CA LEU A 500 -4.57 20.99 -5.14
C LEU A 500 -3.55 20.29 -6.05
N ARG A 501 -2.53 21.04 -6.47
CA ARG A 501 -1.40 20.53 -7.25
C ARG A 501 -0.09 20.79 -6.53
N LEU A 502 0.86 19.87 -6.66
CA LEU A 502 2.21 20.05 -6.13
C LEU A 502 2.88 21.28 -6.78
N THR A 503 3.44 22.19 -5.97
CA THR A 503 3.93 23.51 -6.43
C THR A 503 5.20 23.41 -7.27
N ARG A 504 6.09 22.48 -6.92
CA ARG A 504 7.21 22.04 -7.77
C ARG A 504 7.06 20.53 -7.98
N PRO A 505 7.16 20.03 -9.22
CA PRO A 505 7.29 18.59 -9.41
C PRO A 505 8.44 18.12 -8.53
N ALA A 506 8.19 17.16 -7.62
CA ALA A 506 9.28 16.55 -6.88
C ALA A 506 10.30 16.10 -7.93
N GLU A 507 11.56 16.56 -7.82
CA GLU A 507 12.64 16.15 -8.71
C GLU A 507 12.52 14.63 -8.83
N ARG A 508 12.14 14.17 -10.02
CA ARG A 508 12.23 12.76 -10.31
C ARG A 508 13.74 12.55 -10.33
N PRO A 509 14.38 11.82 -9.39
CA PRO A 509 15.70 11.29 -9.69
C PRO A 509 15.57 10.69 -11.08
N GLU A 510 16.40 11.18 -12.00
CA GLU A 510 16.41 10.69 -13.37
C GLU A 510 16.33 9.18 -13.26
N PRO A 511 15.31 8.54 -13.87
CA PRO A 511 15.35 7.10 -13.95
C PRO A 511 16.72 6.81 -14.56
N GLN A 512 17.58 6.08 -13.82
CA GLN A 512 18.79 5.56 -14.42
C GLN A 512 18.35 5.00 -15.76
N PRO A 513 18.93 5.46 -16.89
CA PRO A 513 18.49 5.02 -18.19
C PRO A 513 18.43 3.51 -18.10
N PRO A 514 17.27 2.88 -18.36
CA PRO A 514 17.13 1.45 -18.18
C PRO A 514 18.25 0.85 -19.00
N ALA A 515 19.23 0.22 -18.34
CA ALA A 515 20.32 -0.47 -19.03
C ALA A 515 19.65 -1.27 -20.15
N PRO A 516 20.08 -1.15 -21.42
CA PRO A 516 19.35 -1.67 -22.57
C PRO A 516 18.92 -3.11 -22.27
N ARG A 517 17.64 -3.26 -21.91
CA ARG A 517 17.12 -4.54 -21.43
C ARG A 517 16.72 -5.28 -22.68
N ARG A 518 17.39 -6.40 -22.91
CA ARG A 518 16.97 -7.33 -23.95
C ARG A 518 15.56 -7.76 -23.64
N HIS A 519 14.68 -7.60 -24.64
CA HIS A 519 13.29 -7.98 -24.55
C HIS A 519 13.20 -9.45 -24.14
N VAL A 520 12.64 -9.71 -22.96
CA VAL A 520 12.35 -11.07 -22.51
C VAL A 520 10.94 -11.38 -23.00
N PRO A 521 10.77 -12.27 -24.00
CA PRO A 521 9.44 -12.65 -24.44
C PRO A 521 8.68 -13.28 -23.26
N PRO A 522 7.36 -13.04 -23.14
CA PRO A 522 6.54 -13.73 -22.15
C PRO A 522 6.70 -15.24 -22.34
N ARG A 523 6.95 -15.98 -21.24
CA ARG A 523 7.13 -17.44 -21.28
C ARG A 523 5.89 -18.07 -21.95
N PRO A 524 6.03 -18.73 -23.11
CA PRO A 524 4.87 -19.27 -23.85
C PRO A 524 4.25 -20.49 -23.14
N ARG A 525 5.00 -21.18 -22.26
CA ARG A 525 4.55 -22.29 -21.40
C ARG A 525 5.37 -22.31 -20.10
N PRO A 526 4.87 -22.92 -19.00
CA PRO A 526 5.69 -23.18 -17.83
C PRO A 526 6.87 -24.06 -18.24
N GLY A 527 8.10 -23.57 -18.09
CA GLY A 527 9.33 -24.32 -18.35
C GLY A 527 9.62 -25.41 -17.32
N VAL A 528 8.61 -25.83 -16.56
CA VAL A 528 8.76 -26.69 -15.38
C VAL A 528 8.95 -28.14 -15.82
N HIS A 529 10.07 -28.74 -15.45
CA HIS A 529 10.31 -30.17 -15.57
C HIS A 529 9.62 -30.90 -14.42
N LEU A 530 8.55 -31.64 -14.72
CA LEU A 530 7.77 -32.39 -13.73
C LEU A 530 8.47 -33.71 -13.33
N PRO A 531 8.20 -34.25 -12.13
CA PRO A 531 8.66 -35.58 -11.75
C PRO A 531 8.27 -36.65 -12.76
N GLY A 532 9.20 -37.56 -13.06
CA GLY A 532 9.04 -38.59 -14.10
C GLY A 532 9.57 -38.20 -15.48
N GLY A 533 10.05 -36.96 -15.66
CA GLY A 533 10.78 -36.53 -16.85
C GLY A 533 12.31 -36.70 -16.73
N GLU A 534 13.05 -35.91 -17.51
CA GLU A 534 14.53 -35.92 -17.58
C GLU A 534 15.22 -35.26 -16.38
N TRP A 535 14.44 -34.72 -15.45
CA TRP A 535 14.92 -34.14 -14.21
C TRP A 535 14.28 -34.78 -13.00
N LEU A 536 15.10 -35.08 -11.99
CA LEU A 536 14.65 -35.44 -10.65
C LEU A 536 15.14 -34.37 -9.67
N SER A 537 14.20 -33.60 -9.12
CA SER A 537 14.46 -32.57 -8.12
C SER A 537 13.92 -33.03 -6.77
N THR A 538 14.78 -33.02 -5.75
CA THR A 538 14.43 -33.40 -4.38
C THR A 538 14.82 -32.31 -3.40
N ALA A 539 13.97 -32.05 -2.40
CA ALA A 539 14.23 -31.12 -1.31
C ALA A 539 14.38 -31.89 0.00
N TRP A 540 15.57 -31.81 0.62
CA TRP A 540 15.92 -32.48 1.87
C TRP A 540 15.89 -31.46 3.01
N TYR A 541 14.81 -31.48 3.80
CA TYR A 541 14.60 -30.54 4.90
C TYR A 541 15.40 -30.94 6.13
N ALA A 542 16.27 -30.03 6.56
CA ALA A 542 17.12 -30.18 7.73
C ALA A 542 17.52 -28.79 8.25
N PRO A 543 17.76 -28.62 9.57
CA PRO A 543 18.30 -27.39 10.11
C PRO A 543 19.56 -26.95 9.35
N ALA A 544 19.70 -25.65 9.08
CA ALA A 544 20.83 -25.11 8.31
C ALA A 544 22.21 -25.51 8.89
N ALA A 545 22.30 -25.65 10.21
CA ALA A 545 23.51 -26.11 10.91
C ALA A 545 23.94 -27.55 10.55
N ARG A 546 23.04 -28.38 10.00
CA ARG A 546 23.33 -29.75 9.56
C ARG A 546 23.65 -29.87 8.07
N HIS A 547 23.44 -28.80 7.29
CA HIS A 547 23.66 -28.85 5.84
C HIS A 547 25.12 -29.16 5.50
N GLU A 548 26.08 -28.64 6.27
CA GLU A 548 27.50 -28.94 6.05
C GLU A 548 27.81 -30.41 6.27
N GLU A 549 27.32 -31.02 7.35
CA GLU A 549 27.45 -32.46 7.62
C GLU A 549 26.81 -33.31 6.51
N LEU A 550 25.57 -32.95 6.11
CA LEU A 550 24.87 -33.62 5.01
C LEU A 550 25.66 -33.58 3.69
N LEU A 551 26.25 -32.43 3.36
CA LEU A 551 27.03 -32.24 2.14
C LEU A 551 28.44 -32.85 2.23
N ALA A 552 29.11 -32.76 3.37
CA ALA A 552 30.49 -33.24 3.52
C ALA A 552 30.58 -34.75 3.77
N VAL A 553 29.56 -35.35 4.39
CA VAL A 553 29.62 -36.75 4.84
C VAL A 553 28.67 -37.64 4.03
N HIS A 554 27.41 -37.24 3.87
CA HIS A 554 26.37 -38.13 3.35
C HIS A 554 26.15 -38.03 1.84
N LEU A 555 26.09 -36.82 1.29
CA LEU A 555 25.94 -36.61 -0.14
C LEU A 555 27.06 -37.23 -0.98
N PRO A 556 28.34 -37.19 -0.58
CA PRO A 556 29.41 -37.74 -1.42
C PRO A 556 29.27 -39.24 -1.64
N ALA A 557 28.83 -40.00 -0.62
CA ALA A 557 28.57 -41.43 -0.77
C ALA A 557 27.45 -41.73 -1.80
N LEU A 558 26.44 -40.85 -1.87
CA LEU A 558 25.40 -40.94 -2.91
C LEU A 558 25.95 -40.56 -4.29
N VAL A 559 26.76 -39.51 -4.37
CA VAL A 559 27.37 -39.02 -5.62
C VAL A 559 28.31 -40.07 -6.23
N ASP A 560 29.12 -40.73 -5.41
CA ASP A 560 30.06 -41.79 -5.82
C ASP A 560 29.31 -43.03 -6.37
N GLN A 561 28.01 -43.14 -6.10
CA GLN A 561 27.13 -44.23 -6.55
C GLN A 561 26.08 -43.78 -7.58
N LEU A 562 26.22 -42.60 -8.19
CA LEU A 562 25.29 -42.19 -9.24
C LEU A 562 25.40 -43.11 -10.47
N PRO A 563 24.28 -43.45 -11.14
CA PRO A 563 24.33 -44.08 -12.45
C PRO A 563 25.19 -43.27 -13.43
N ALA A 564 25.94 -43.94 -14.30
CA ALA A 564 26.83 -43.27 -15.26
C ALA A 564 26.08 -42.39 -16.27
N GLU A 565 24.80 -42.67 -16.47
CA GLU A 565 23.90 -41.92 -17.33
C GLU A 565 23.43 -40.58 -16.71
N VAL A 566 23.69 -40.35 -15.42
CA VAL A 566 23.49 -39.04 -14.79
C VAL A 566 24.60 -38.10 -15.24
N ASP A 567 24.33 -37.31 -16.28
CA ASP A 567 25.32 -36.45 -16.93
C ASP A 567 25.65 -35.20 -16.11
N ARG A 568 24.67 -34.68 -15.34
CA ARG A 568 24.85 -33.54 -14.45
C ARG A 568 23.92 -33.62 -13.24
N TRP A 569 24.44 -33.11 -12.13
CA TRP A 569 23.70 -32.93 -10.89
C TRP A 569 24.24 -31.70 -10.15
N PHE A 570 23.39 -31.03 -9.39
CA PHE A 570 23.82 -29.90 -8.57
C PHE A 570 22.93 -29.75 -7.35
N PHE A 571 23.43 -29.01 -6.36
CA PHE A 571 22.66 -28.66 -5.17
C PHE A 571 22.55 -27.15 -4.96
N LEU A 572 21.57 -26.75 -4.17
CA LEU A 572 21.38 -25.39 -3.67
C LEU A 572 20.94 -25.47 -2.20
N ARG A 573 21.28 -24.44 -1.43
CA ARG A 573 20.75 -24.25 -0.07
C ARG A 573 19.58 -23.28 -0.14
N HIS A 574 18.41 -23.69 0.33
CA HIS A 574 17.19 -22.90 0.24
C HIS A 574 16.45 -22.81 1.57
N ARG A 575 15.50 -21.89 1.65
CA ARG A 575 14.57 -21.74 2.77
C ARG A 575 13.24 -21.27 2.24
N ASP A 576 12.18 -21.99 2.60
CA ASP A 576 10.80 -21.62 2.29
C ASP A 576 9.95 -21.61 3.56
N ALA A 577 8.62 -21.62 3.40
CA ALA A 577 7.66 -21.63 4.50
C ALA A 577 7.76 -22.88 5.41
N TYR A 578 8.29 -24.00 4.90
CA TYR A 578 8.48 -25.23 5.66
C TYR A 578 9.85 -25.30 6.35
N GLY A 579 10.82 -24.50 5.91
CA GLY A 579 12.10 -24.29 6.58
C GLY A 579 13.32 -24.45 5.67
N PRO A 580 14.54 -24.47 6.26
CA PRO A 580 15.77 -24.65 5.50
C PRO A 580 15.86 -26.07 4.93
N HIS A 581 16.35 -26.17 3.69
CA HIS A 581 16.51 -27.45 3.01
C HIS A 581 17.62 -27.41 1.95
N LEU A 582 18.11 -28.59 1.57
CA LEU A 582 18.97 -28.78 0.41
C LEU A 582 18.12 -29.18 -0.79
N ALA A 583 18.17 -28.40 -1.86
CA ALA A 583 17.55 -28.77 -3.14
C ALA A 583 18.60 -29.48 -4.01
N LEU A 584 18.39 -30.76 -4.30
CA LEU A 584 19.25 -31.60 -5.14
C LEU A 584 18.55 -31.88 -6.46
N ARG A 585 19.23 -31.61 -7.57
CA ARG A 585 18.70 -31.79 -8.93
C ARG A 585 19.62 -32.70 -9.72
N PHE A 586 19.03 -33.69 -10.38
CA PHE A 586 19.72 -34.68 -11.20
C PHE A 586 19.10 -34.71 -12.59
N HIS A 587 19.94 -34.76 -13.62
CA HIS A 587 19.51 -34.92 -15.00
C HIS A 587 20.04 -36.24 -15.56
N ALA A 588 19.14 -37.02 -16.14
CA ALA A 588 19.43 -38.29 -16.81
C ALA A 588 18.19 -38.73 -17.61
N PRO A 589 18.28 -39.77 -18.45
CA PRO A 589 17.09 -40.36 -19.06
C PRO A 589 16.03 -40.76 -18.01
N PRO A 590 14.73 -40.55 -18.26
CA PRO A 590 13.67 -40.77 -17.27
C PRO A 590 13.67 -42.18 -16.65
N GLU A 591 13.96 -43.20 -17.44
CA GLU A 591 14.06 -44.60 -17.01
C GLU A 591 15.20 -44.84 -16.01
N VAL A 592 16.30 -44.09 -16.11
CA VAL A 592 17.41 -44.15 -15.14
C VAL A 592 17.02 -43.43 -13.86
N LEU A 593 16.40 -42.26 -13.97
CA LEU A 593 15.96 -41.48 -12.81
C LEU A 593 14.92 -42.25 -11.99
N ALA A 594 13.88 -42.76 -12.65
CA ALA A 594 12.80 -43.50 -11.99
C ALA A 594 13.23 -44.91 -11.55
N GLY A 595 13.97 -45.64 -12.40
CA GLY A 595 14.29 -47.05 -12.17
C GLY A 595 15.52 -47.30 -11.31
N LYS A 596 16.53 -46.41 -11.34
CA LYS A 596 17.80 -46.60 -10.63
C LYS A 596 18.03 -45.57 -9.53
N LEU A 597 17.85 -44.28 -9.82
CA LEU A 597 18.23 -43.22 -8.90
C LEU A 597 17.20 -43.00 -7.79
N LEU A 598 15.90 -42.97 -8.12
CA LEU A 598 14.84 -42.72 -7.14
C LEU A 598 14.81 -43.78 -6.01
N PRO A 599 14.96 -45.09 -6.26
CA PRO A 599 15.11 -46.09 -5.19
C PRO A 599 16.34 -45.83 -4.31
N ARG A 600 17.49 -45.46 -4.89
CA ARG A 600 18.70 -45.13 -4.11
C ARG A 600 18.52 -43.89 -3.23
N LEU A 601 17.83 -42.88 -3.74
CA LEU A 601 17.46 -41.69 -2.98
C LEU A 601 16.49 -42.04 -1.85
N HIS A 602 15.52 -42.93 -2.11
CA HIS A 602 14.63 -43.45 -1.08
C HIS A 602 15.41 -44.11 0.06
N ASP A 603 16.29 -45.07 -0.24
CA ASP A 603 17.07 -45.77 0.79
C ASP A 603 18.00 -44.83 1.56
N THR A 604 18.68 -43.92 0.84
CA THR A 604 19.60 -42.96 1.44
C THR A 604 18.88 -42.00 2.36
N THR A 605 17.77 -41.42 1.91
CA THR A 605 17.00 -40.50 2.73
C THR A 605 16.27 -41.20 3.86
N GLY A 606 15.84 -42.46 3.68
CA GLY A 606 15.30 -43.31 4.75
C GLY A 606 16.28 -43.44 5.92
N ARG A 607 17.53 -43.85 5.64
CA ARG A 607 18.59 -43.94 6.66
C ARG A 607 18.88 -42.61 7.35
N LEU A 608 18.92 -41.50 6.59
CA LEU A 608 19.16 -40.18 7.17
C LEU A 608 18.00 -39.69 8.05
N ARG A 609 16.76 -40.08 7.73
CA ARG A 609 15.59 -39.81 8.56
C ARG A 609 15.60 -40.63 9.85
N GLU A 610 15.90 -41.92 9.76
CA GLU A 610 16.05 -42.79 10.93
C GLU A 610 17.15 -42.29 11.87
N GLY A 611 18.26 -41.77 11.32
CA GLY A 611 19.32 -41.12 12.07
C GLY A 611 19.01 -39.70 12.58
N GLY A 612 17.81 -39.17 12.35
CA GLY A 612 17.39 -37.83 12.81
C GLY A 612 18.05 -36.65 12.08
N LEU A 613 18.70 -36.89 10.94
CA LEU A 613 19.39 -35.85 10.16
C LEU A 613 18.46 -35.11 9.19
N LEU A 614 17.38 -35.78 8.73
CA LEU A 614 16.37 -35.21 7.84
C LEU A 614 14.99 -35.23 8.48
N GLY A 615 14.26 -34.11 8.41
CA GLY A 615 12.88 -34.00 8.91
C GLY A 615 11.83 -34.31 7.86
N ARG A 616 12.02 -33.87 6.61
CA ARG A 616 11.10 -34.07 5.47
C ARG A 616 11.89 -34.22 4.18
N VAL A 617 11.39 -35.04 3.26
CA VAL A 617 11.92 -35.15 1.89
C VAL A 617 10.77 -34.98 0.91
N VAL A 618 10.98 -34.17 -0.14
CA VAL A 618 9.97 -33.88 -1.16
C VAL A 618 10.58 -34.10 -2.54
N CYS A 619 9.85 -34.73 -3.45
CA CYS A 619 10.12 -34.70 -4.88
C CYS A 619 9.16 -33.68 -5.51
N ASP A 620 9.69 -32.74 -6.29
CA ASP A 620 8.91 -31.62 -6.86
C ASP A 620 9.36 -31.32 -8.30
N GLY A 621 8.60 -30.49 -9.00
CA GLY A 621 9.00 -29.96 -10.31
C GLY A 621 10.25 -29.08 -10.21
N TYR A 622 11.07 -29.09 -11.27
CA TYR A 622 12.17 -28.17 -11.44
C TYR A 622 11.79 -27.07 -12.44
N ASP A 623 11.62 -25.83 -11.96
CA ASP A 623 11.51 -24.65 -12.80
C ASP A 623 12.90 -24.01 -13.02
N PRO A 624 13.50 -24.13 -14.22
CA PRO A 624 14.75 -23.49 -14.57
C PRO A 624 14.62 -21.96 -14.63
N GLU A 625 15.56 -21.28 -13.97
CA GLU A 625 15.62 -19.81 -13.95
C GLU A 625 16.26 -19.25 -15.25
N TRP A 626 15.53 -19.26 -16.36
CA TRP A 626 16.05 -18.80 -17.66
C TRP A 626 16.55 -17.35 -17.64
N GLU A 627 15.83 -16.47 -16.95
CA GLU A 627 16.03 -15.03 -16.98
C GLU A 627 17.43 -14.62 -16.50
N PRO A 628 17.88 -14.98 -15.28
CA PRO A 628 19.24 -14.64 -14.83
C PRO A 628 20.35 -15.38 -15.59
N TYR A 629 20.05 -16.50 -16.23
CA TYR A 629 21.04 -17.37 -16.89
C TYR A 629 20.99 -17.33 -18.42
N GLY A 630 20.49 -16.23 -18.99
CA GLY A 630 20.69 -15.94 -20.42
C GLY A 630 19.68 -16.58 -21.36
N GLY A 631 18.61 -17.17 -20.85
CA GLY A 631 17.49 -17.70 -21.63
C GLY A 631 17.50 -19.23 -21.79
N PRO A 632 16.45 -19.79 -22.42
CA PRO A 632 16.29 -21.23 -22.60
C PRO A 632 17.42 -21.88 -23.43
N GLU A 633 18.05 -21.14 -24.34
CA GLU A 633 19.16 -21.63 -25.16
C GLU A 633 20.47 -21.75 -24.37
N ALA A 634 20.62 -20.98 -23.28
CA ALA A 634 21.84 -20.92 -22.49
C ALA A 634 21.77 -21.71 -21.18
N ILE A 635 20.57 -22.08 -20.71
CA ILE A 635 20.37 -22.69 -19.38
C ILE A 635 21.13 -24.01 -19.20
N ALA A 636 21.19 -24.87 -20.24
CA ALA A 636 21.92 -26.13 -20.15
C ALA A 636 23.42 -25.93 -19.92
N ALA A 637 24.01 -24.84 -20.44
CA ALA A 637 25.41 -24.49 -20.16
C ALA A 637 25.58 -23.97 -18.73
N ALA A 638 24.62 -23.19 -18.22
CA ALA A 638 24.61 -22.75 -16.82
C ALA A 638 24.52 -23.95 -15.86
N GLU A 639 23.69 -24.95 -16.16
CA GLU A 639 23.55 -26.17 -15.36
C GLU A 639 24.84 -27.00 -15.32
N ARG A 640 25.60 -27.05 -16.41
CA ARG A 640 26.94 -27.67 -16.41
C ARG A 640 27.92 -26.91 -15.52
N VAL A 641 27.82 -25.58 -15.46
CA VAL A 641 28.58 -24.78 -14.49
C VAL A 641 28.12 -25.08 -13.06
N PHE A 642 26.81 -25.16 -12.80
CA PHE A 642 26.27 -25.52 -11.48
C PHE A 642 26.74 -26.88 -11.01
N HIS A 643 26.81 -27.85 -11.91
CA HIS A 643 27.34 -29.17 -11.61
C HIS A 643 28.83 -29.12 -11.26
N ALA A 644 29.65 -28.49 -12.10
CA ALA A 644 31.09 -28.40 -11.85
C ALA A 644 31.41 -27.60 -10.57
N ASP A 645 30.62 -26.56 -10.28
CA ASP A 645 30.71 -25.79 -9.05
C ASP A 645 30.26 -26.59 -7.82
N SER A 646 29.18 -27.38 -7.93
CA SER A 646 28.74 -28.28 -6.85
C SER A 646 29.81 -29.31 -6.50
N VAL A 647 30.46 -29.91 -7.50
CA VAL A 647 31.58 -30.85 -7.29
C VAL A 647 32.75 -30.16 -6.58
N THR A 648 33.10 -28.95 -7.02
CA THR A 648 34.21 -28.17 -6.43
C THR A 648 33.93 -27.79 -4.98
N VAL A 649 32.72 -27.33 -4.69
CA VAL A 649 32.29 -26.98 -3.33
C VAL A 649 32.21 -28.22 -2.45
N LEU A 650 31.68 -29.33 -2.94
CA LEU A 650 31.58 -30.58 -2.19
C LEU A 650 32.96 -31.04 -1.71
N GLU A 651 33.98 -30.95 -2.57
CA GLU A 651 35.36 -31.28 -2.21
C GLU A 651 35.93 -30.36 -1.11
N HIS A 652 35.68 -29.05 -1.19
CA HIS A 652 36.06 -28.13 -0.10
C HIS A 652 35.37 -28.48 1.22
N LEU A 653 34.07 -28.79 1.20
CA LEU A 653 33.32 -29.16 2.40
C LEU A 653 33.83 -30.49 2.99
N ARG A 654 34.15 -31.49 2.15
CA ARG A 654 34.78 -32.75 2.58
C ARG A 654 36.11 -32.50 3.30
N ARG A 655 36.98 -31.67 2.71
CA ARG A 655 38.29 -31.32 3.29
C ARG A 655 38.16 -30.49 4.57
N GLY A 656 37.22 -29.55 4.61
CA GLY A 656 36.91 -28.77 5.80
C GLY A 656 36.45 -29.65 6.96
N HIS A 657 35.52 -30.57 6.69
CA HIS A 657 35.06 -31.54 7.67
C HIS A 657 36.21 -32.45 8.17
N ALA A 658 37.10 -32.87 7.28
CA ALA A 658 38.31 -33.64 7.63
C ALA A 658 39.43 -32.81 8.29
N ARG A 659 39.23 -31.50 8.53
CA ARG A 659 40.24 -30.55 9.04
C ARG A 659 41.50 -30.46 8.17
N GLN A 660 41.35 -30.69 6.87
CA GLN A 660 42.40 -30.59 5.85
C GLN A 660 42.30 -29.30 5.03
N GLU A 661 41.30 -28.47 5.30
CA GLU A 661 41.13 -27.14 4.72
C GLU A 661 41.47 -26.10 5.79
N ALA A 662 42.55 -25.35 5.57
CA ALA A 662 43.03 -24.33 6.50
C ALA A 662 42.47 -22.92 6.19
N VAL A 663 41.73 -22.78 5.08
CA VAL A 663 41.21 -21.49 4.62
C VAL A 663 39.78 -21.29 5.11
N GLU A 664 39.49 -20.13 5.69
CA GLU A 664 38.14 -19.78 6.13
C GLU A 664 37.13 -19.71 4.96
N PRO A 665 35.86 -20.11 5.17
CA PRO A 665 34.85 -20.14 4.10
C PRO A 665 34.67 -18.82 3.32
N PRO A 666 34.64 -17.62 3.94
CA PRO A 666 34.51 -16.37 3.18
C PRO A 666 35.70 -16.09 2.27
N LEU A 667 36.91 -16.52 2.64
CA LEU A 667 38.10 -16.39 1.80
C LEU A 667 38.08 -17.39 0.64
N LEU A 668 37.60 -18.62 0.88
CA LEU A 668 37.35 -19.61 -0.18
C LEU A 668 36.29 -19.10 -1.18
N ALA A 669 35.21 -18.51 -0.68
CA ALA A 669 34.19 -17.89 -1.54
C ALA A 669 34.80 -16.75 -2.38
N ALA A 670 35.62 -15.88 -1.78
CA ALA A 670 36.31 -14.81 -2.50
C ALA A 670 37.28 -15.35 -3.57
N ALA A 671 38.02 -16.43 -3.28
CA ALA A 671 38.87 -17.12 -4.26
C ALA A 671 38.02 -17.69 -5.42
N GLY A 672 36.86 -18.28 -5.10
CA GLY A 672 35.90 -18.77 -6.07
C GLY A 672 35.38 -17.65 -6.96
N PHE A 673 35.09 -16.48 -6.39
CA PHE A 673 34.65 -15.32 -7.17
C PHE A 673 35.72 -14.84 -8.14
N THR A 674 36.98 -14.77 -7.71
CA THR A 674 38.08 -14.39 -8.59
C THR A 674 38.29 -15.39 -9.73
N ASP A 675 38.18 -16.69 -9.47
CA ASP A 675 38.32 -17.73 -10.49
C ASP A 675 37.15 -17.76 -11.47
N LEU A 676 35.91 -17.63 -11.00
CA LEU A 676 34.74 -17.52 -11.86
C LEU A 676 34.87 -16.29 -12.76
N ALA A 677 35.25 -15.12 -12.23
CA ALA A 677 35.46 -13.92 -13.04
C ALA A 677 36.60 -14.11 -14.05
N ARG A 678 37.73 -14.70 -13.65
CA ARG A 678 38.85 -14.99 -14.55
C ARG A 678 38.43 -15.95 -15.68
N ALA A 679 37.81 -17.07 -15.34
CA ALA A 679 37.37 -18.08 -16.31
C ALA A 679 36.28 -17.57 -17.27
N PHE A 680 35.35 -16.74 -16.76
CA PHE A 680 34.29 -16.14 -17.57
C PHE A 680 34.81 -15.10 -18.57
N HIS A 681 36.04 -14.63 -18.41
CA HIS A 681 36.69 -13.70 -19.33
C HIS A 681 37.87 -14.30 -20.09
N ALA A 682 38.11 -15.61 -19.97
CA ALA A 682 39.16 -16.30 -20.71
C ALA A 682 38.72 -16.59 -22.16
N ASP A 683 39.57 -16.30 -23.14
CA ASP A 683 39.35 -16.65 -24.55
C ASP A 683 39.80 -18.09 -24.81
N GLY A 684 38.82 -18.99 -24.87
CA GLY A 684 39.02 -20.44 -24.91
C GLY A 684 39.60 -21.06 -26.20
N ALA A 685 40.51 -20.42 -26.96
CA ALA A 685 41.15 -21.10 -28.11
C ALA A 685 42.47 -20.52 -28.66
N ALA A 686 42.98 -19.36 -28.22
CA ALA A 686 44.21 -18.79 -28.77
C ALA A 686 45.23 -18.48 -27.66
N ALA A 687 46.51 -18.77 -27.90
CA ALA A 687 47.59 -18.32 -27.03
C ALA A 687 47.54 -16.77 -26.94
N PRO A 688 47.54 -16.19 -25.72
CA PRO A 688 47.17 -14.80 -25.53
C PRO A 688 48.22 -13.85 -26.12
N ALA A 689 47.74 -12.74 -26.72
CA ALA A 689 48.57 -11.56 -26.91
C ALA A 689 48.88 -10.94 -25.53
N PRO A 690 50.14 -10.61 -25.19
CA PRO A 690 50.47 -10.19 -23.84
C PRO A 690 49.83 -8.84 -23.47
N GLY A 691 49.00 -8.83 -22.41
CA GLY A 691 48.77 -7.65 -21.58
C GLY A 691 47.33 -7.17 -21.35
N ARG A 692 46.35 -7.51 -22.20
CA ARG A 692 44.95 -7.00 -22.07
C ARG A 692 43.94 -8.05 -21.60
N GLU A 693 44.05 -9.29 -22.07
CA GLU A 693 43.13 -10.40 -21.70
C GLU A 693 43.36 -10.92 -20.27
N GLU A 694 44.62 -10.93 -19.82
CA GLU A 694 45.02 -11.40 -18.48
C GLU A 694 44.40 -10.57 -17.32
N ARG A 695 43.89 -9.36 -17.62
CA ARG A 695 43.30 -8.42 -16.64
C ARG A 695 41.78 -8.38 -16.64
N ALA A 696 41.11 -8.98 -17.63
CA ALA A 696 39.68 -8.77 -17.84
C ALA A 696 38.81 -9.15 -16.63
N GLY A 697 39.10 -10.27 -15.96
CA GLY A 697 38.38 -10.69 -14.75
C GLY A 697 38.63 -9.80 -13.53
N ALA A 698 39.90 -9.40 -13.31
CA ALA A 698 40.26 -8.48 -12.24
C ALA A 698 39.64 -7.09 -12.44
N ASP A 699 39.70 -6.56 -13.67
CA ASP A 699 39.12 -5.27 -14.01
C ASP A 699 37.58 -5.32 -13.92
N TRP A 700 36.97 -6.45 -14.26
CA TRP A 700 35.52 -6.64 -14.05
C TRP A 700 35.15 -6.57 -12.57
N LEU A 701 35.88 -7.24 -11.68
CA LEU A 701 35.64 -7.14 -10.23
C LEU A 701 35.76 -5.68 -9.74
N LEU A 702 36.73 -4.94 -10.27
CA LEU A 702 36.96 -3.53 -9.92
C LEU A 702 35.92 -2.55 -10.48
N ARG A 703 35.18 -2.93 -11.54
CA ARG A 703 34.10 -2.09 -12.07
C ARG A 703 32.72 -2.50 -11.54
N SER A 704 32.47 -3.80 -11.43
CA SER A 704 31.12 -4.35 -11.23
C SER A 704 30.77 -4.62 -9.77
N VAL A 705 31.77 -4.83 -8.89
CA VAL A 705 31.52 -5.00 -7.44
C VAL A 705 31.65 -3.65 -6.74
N PRO A 706 30.62 -3.09 -6.10
CA PRO A 706 30.73 -1.80 -5.41
C PRO A 706 31.81 -1.81 -4.32
N ARG A 707 32.40 -0.64 -4.05
CA ARG A 707 33.26 -0.47 -2.88
C ARG A 707 32.39 -0.35 -1.64
N ASP A 708 32.64 -1.19 -0.65
CA ASP A 708 31.98 -1.18 0.65
C ASP A 708 33.04 -0.91 1.72
N ASP A 709 33.12 0.33 2.20
CA ASP A 709 34.15 0.73 3.16
C ASP A 709 34.01 0.04 4.53
N GLY A 710 32.80 -0.40 4.89
CA GLY A 710 32.55 -1.16 6.13
C GLY A 710 33.11 -2.58 6.04
N ALA A 711 32.76 -3.31 4.97
CA ALA A 711 33.28 -4.66 4.73
C ALA A 711 34.77 -4.67 4.32
N TYR A 712 35.28 -3.56 3.76
CA TYR A 712 36.69 -3.42 3.37
C TYR A 712 37.66 -3.44 4.58
N GLY A 713 37.19 -3.11 5.78
CA GLY A 713 37.98 -3.25 7.02
C GLY A 713 38.51 -4.67 7.20
N ALA A 714 37.68 -5.69 6.93
CA ALA A 714 38.04 -7.10 7.06
C ALA A 714 39.12 -7.56 6.06
N PHE A 715 39.21 -6.92 4.88
CA PHE A 715 40.32 -7.14 3.94
C PHE A 715 41.62 -6.54 4.47
N ARG A 716 41.57 -5.31 5.03
CA ARG A 716 42.76 -4.59 5.50
C ARG A 716 43.46 -5.33 6.64
N GLU A 717 42.69 -5.83 7.59
CA GLU A 717 43.21 -6.53 8.78
C GLU A 717 43.97 -7.82 8.43
N ARG A 718 43.54 -8.52 7.37
CA ARG A 718 44.07 -9.85 6.99
C ARG A 718 44.76 -9.85 5.62
N ARG A 719 45.21 -8.68 5.17
CA ARG A 719 45.71 -8.44 3.80
C ARG A 719 46.76 -9.46 3.34
N ARG A 720 47.77 -9.76 4.17
CA ARG A 720 48.83 -10.71 3.78
C ARG A 720 48.28 -12.12 3.50
N HIS A 721 47.40 -12.61 4.37
CA HIS A 721 46.79 -13.93 4.23
C HIS A 721 45.85 -13.97 3.01
N VAL A 722 44.96 -12.98 2.87
CA VAL A 722 44.06 -12.87 1.72
C VAL A 722 44.82 -12.92 0.39
N LEU A 723 45.92 -12.16 0.27
CA LEU A 723 46.67 -12.06 -0.98
C LEU A 723 47.47 -13.34 -1.34
N SER A 724 47.63 -14.27 -0.39
CA SER A 724 48.22 -15.59 -0.64
C SER A 724 47.21 -16.61 -1.19
N VAL A 725 45.93 -16.40 -0.90
CA VAL A 725 44.81 -17.29 -1.23
C VAL A 725 44.04 -16.79 -2.47
N VAL A 726 43.78 -15.49 -2.52
CA VAL A 726 42.94 -14.83 -3.53
C VAL A 726 43.85 -14.05 -4.49
N ASP A 727 44.02 -14.58 -5.68
CA ASP A 727 44.81 -13.95 -6.75
C ASP A 727 44.05 -14.09 -8.10
N PRO A 728 43.51 -12.99 -8.65
CA PRO A 728 42.75 -13.04 -9.90
C PRO A 728 43.64 -13.29 -11.14
N TYR A 729 44.96 -13.26 -10.99
CA TYR A 729 45.92 -13.45 -12.07
C TYR A 729 46.61 -14.83 -12.04
N ARG A 730 46.31 -15.67 -11.05
CA ARG A 730 46.93 -16.98 -10.95
C ARG A 730 46.51 -17.89 -12.11
N GLY A 731 47.49 -18.55 -12.73
CA GLY A 731 47.26 -19.50 -13.83
C GLY A 731 46.67 -20.85 -13.37
N ASP A 732 46.98 -21.28 -12.15
CA ASP A 732 46.41 -22.48 -11.52
C ASP A 732 45.11 -22.11 -10.77
N PRO A 733 43.99 -22.80 -11.01
CA PRO A 733 42.71 -22.41 -10.43
C PRO A 733 42.60 -22.83 -8.95
N GLY A 734 42.23 -21.88 -8.09
CA GLY A 734 42.04 -22.06 -6.64
C GLY A 734 43.28 -21.78 -5.77
N PRO A 735 43.20 -22.01 -4.45
CA PRO A 735 44.34 -21.87 -3.54
C PRO A 735 45.40 -22.95 -3.78
N ALA A 736 46.68 -22.59 -3.85
CA ALA A 736 47.77 -23.53 -4.16
C ALA A 736 47.94 -24.71 -3.17
N ALA A 737 47.38 -24.61 -1.97
CA ALA A 737 47.39 -25.69 -0.99
C ALA A 737 46.42 -26.84 -1.31
N GLY A 738 45.63 -26.74 -2.39
CA GLY A 738 44.70 -27.79 -2.80
C GLY A 738 45.39 -29.08 -3.24
N GLY A 739 44.77 -30.23 -2.99
CA GLY A 739 45.20 -31.52 -3.57
C GLY A 739 44.93 -31.61 -5.08
N HIS A 740 45.42 -32.67 -5.74
CA HIS A 740 45.21 -32.89 -7.18
C HIS A 740 43.72 -32.97 -7.57
N VAL A 741 42.88 -33.60 -6.74
CA VAL A 741 41.43 -33.72 -6.96
C VAL A 741 40.77 -32.35 -7.01
N LEU A 742 41.08 -31.50 -6.04
CA LEU A 742 40.52 -30.15 -5.97
C LEU A 742 40.97 -29.29 -7.16
N ARG A 743 42.27 -29.27 -7.50
CA ARG A 743 42.75 -28.57 -8.71
C ARG A 743 42.02 -29.03 -9.98
N THR A 744 41.78 -30.34 -10.10
CA THR A 744 41.02 -30.91 -11.22
C THR A 744 39.57 -30.41 -11.25
N ALA A 745 38.90 -30.35 -10.10
CA ALA A 745 37.54 -29.84 -9.98
C ALA A 745 37.45 -28.35 -10.39
N TRP A 746 38.37 -27.53 -9.86
CA TRP A 746 38.48 -26.12 -10.21
C TRP A 746 38.76 -25.91 -11.71
N ALA A 747 39.68 -26.66 -12.31
CA ALA A 747 39.96 -26.60 -13.75
C ALA A 747 38.75 -27.01 -14.60
N ARG A 748 38.01 -28.05 -14.18
CA ARG A 748 36.76 -28.46 -14.87
C ARG A 748 35.71 -27.35 -14.79
N ARG A 749 35.54 -26.70 -13.62
CA ARG A 749 34.62 -25.57 -13.45
C ARG A 749 35.01 -24.41 -14.35
N ALA A 750 36.28 -24.01 -14.36
CA ALA A 750 36.78 -22.94 -15.21
C ALA A 750 36.47 -23.20 -16.71
N ARG A 751 36.71 -24.42 -17.20
CA ARG A 751 36.36 -24.80 -18.59
C ARG A 751 34.87 -24.65 -18.90
N GLN A 752 33.99 -25.10 -18.00
CA GLN A 752 32.54 -24.94 -18.20
C GLN A 752 32.11 -23.48 -18.21
N VAL A 753 32.71 -22.65 -17.36
CA VAL A 753 32.45 -21.21 -17.29
C VAL A 753 32.89 -20.50 -18.57
N SER A 754 34.07 -20.83 -19.11
CA SER A 754 34.54 -20.28 -20.39
C SER A 754 33.67 -20.72 -21.56
N ALA A 755 33.28 -22.00 -21.63
CA ALA A 755 32.36 -22.50 -22.65
C ALA A 755 30.99 -21.80 -22.58
N TYR A 756 30.48 -21.57 -21.36
CA TYR A 756 29.25 -20.83 -21.17
C TYR A 756 29.37 -19.37 -21.60
N ARG A 757 30.49 -18.69 -21.32
CA ARG A 757 30.75 -17.34 -21.84
C ARG A 757 30.74 -17.30 -23.37
N HIS A 758 31.38 -18.27 -24.02
CA HIS A 758 31.42 -18.33 -25.49
C HIS A 758 30.02 -18.47 -26.07
N LEU A 759 29.20 -19.36 -25.52
CA LEU A 759 27.79 -19.47 -25.92
C LEU A 759 27.05 -18.14 -25.76
N LEU A 760 27.22 -17.44 -24.63
CA LEU A 760 26.56 -16.13 -24.43
C LEU A 760 27.03 -15.07 -25.44
N ARG A 761 28.28 -15.14 -25.92
CA ARG A 761 28.78 -14.26 -26.99
C ARG A 761 28.18 -14.64 -28.34
N GLU A 762 28.11 -15.93 -28.67
CA GLU A 762 27.49 -16.45 -29.90
C GLU A 762 26.01 -16.08 -29.97
N LEU A 763 25.30 -16.17 -28.86
CA LEU A 763 23.90 -15.78 -28.78
C LEU A 763 23.69 -14.28 -29.03
N GLY A 764 24.69 -13.43 -28.77
CA GLY A 764 24.56 -11.98 -28.97
C GLY A 764 23.28 -11.47 -28.31
N GLU A 765 22.50 -10.66 -29.03
CA GLU A 765 21.21 -10.10 -28.56
C GLU A 765 20.11 -11.13 -28.26
N ARG A 766 20.25 -12.39 -28.69
CA ARG A 766 19.27 -13.46 -28.37
C ARG A 766 19.34 -13.90 -26.91
N SER A 767 20.47 -13.70 -26.23
CA SER A 767 20.56 -14.06 -24.82
C SER A 767 19.75 -13.09 -23.97
N TRP A 768 18.88 -13.61 -23.10
CA TRP A 768 17.94 -12.81 -22.29
C TRP A 768 18.62 -11.95 -21.22
N SER A 769 19.90 -12.20 -20.91
CA SER A 769 20.64 -11.47 -19.89
C SER A 769 21.99 -10.99 -20.39
N HIS A 770 22.37 -9.80 -19.95
CA HIS A 770 23.72 -9.29 -20.16
C HIS A 770 24.73 -10.21 -19.45
N PRO A 771 25.89 -10.52 -20.06
CA PRO A 771 26.88 -11.42 -19.45
C PRO A 771 27.33 -11.03 -18.04
N ASP A 772 27.39 -9.73 -17.71
CA ASP A 772 27.74 -9.29 -16.35
C ASP A 772 26.69 -9.72 -15.32
N ARG A 773 25.40 -9.68 -15.67
CA ARG A 773 24.32 -10.13 -14.81
C ARG A 773 24.41 -11.64 -14.55
N VAL A 774 24.72 -12.40 -15.60
CA VAL A 774 24.97 -13.84 -15.49
C VAL A 774 26.12 -14.11 -14.53
N LEU A 775 27.25 -13.40 -14.68
CA LEU A 775 28.40 -13.59 -13.80
C LEU A 775 28.06 -13.25 -12.34
N HIS A 776 27.33 -12.16 -12.08
CA HIS A 776 26.85 -11.85 -10.72
C HIS A 776 26.00 -12.98 -10.12
N ALA A 777 25.13 -13.61 -10.92
CA ALA A 777 24.32 -14.74 -10.48
C ALA A 777 25.17 -16.00 -10.21
N LEU A 778 26.20 -16.26 -11.03
CA LEU A 778 27.15 -17.34 -10.78
C LEU A 778 27.92 -17.14 -9.46
N LEU A 779 28.36 -15.91 -9.17
CA LEU A 779 29.00 -15.58 -7.90
C LEU A 779 28.06 -15.86 -6.71
N HIS A 780 26.80 -15.42 -6.82
CA HIS A 780 25.80 -15.65 -5.78
C HIS A 780 25.59 -17.15 -5.55
N MET A 781 25.43 -17.93 -6.62
CA MET A 781 25.22 -19.37 -6.52
C MET A 781 26.43 -20.14 -5.97
N HIS A 782 27.65 -19.68 -6.25
CA HIS A 782 28.85 -20.27 -5.64
C HIS A 782 28.87 -20.08 -4.13
N HIS A 783 28.58 -18.86 -3.65
CA HIS A 783 28.46 -18.56 -2.23
C HIS A 783 27.32 -19.35 -1.57
N ASN A 784 26.17 -19.45 -2.23
CA ASN A 784 25.03 -20.23 -1.75
C ASN A 784 25.41 -21.70 -1.46
N ARG A 785 26.15 -22.34 -2.38
CA ARG A 785 26.58 -23.73 -2.20
C ARG A 785 27.58 -23.89 -1.06
N LEU A 786 28.58 -23.01 -1.02
CA LEU A 786 29.69 -23.10 -0.08
C LEU A 786 29.29 -22.75 1.35
N ILE A 787 28.58 -21.63 1.53
CA ILE A 787 28.28 -21.06 2.84
C ILE A 787 26.77 -21.12 3.13
N GLY A 788 25.93 -20.64 2.21
CA GLY A 788 24.48 -20.59 2.38
C GLY A 788 23.85 -19.26 2.00
N ILE A 789 22.67 -18.98 2.54
CA ILE A 789 21.87 -17.79 2.19
C ILE A 789 22.19 -16.55 3.04
N ASP A 790 23.38 -16.50 3.65
CA ASP A 790 23.79 -15.40 4.50
C ASP A 790 24.31 -14.21 3.67
N ALA A 791 23.51 -13.16 3.58
CA ALA A 791 23.82 -11.97 2.80
C ALA A 791 25.05 -11.20 3.33
N GLU A 792 25.36 -11.29 4.63
CA GLU A 792 26.49 -10.56 5.20
C GLU A 792 27.83 -11.18 4.79
N SER A 793 27.96 -12.50 4.90
CA SER A 793 29.16 -13.20 4.41
C SER A 793 29.31 -13.10 2.89
N GLU A 794 28.22 -13.03 2.12
CA GLU A 794 28.32 -12.80 0.67
C GLU A 794 28.91 -11.41 0.37
N ARG A 795 28.41 -10.37 1.04
CA ARG A 795 28.96 -9.00 0.94
C ARG A 795 30.44 -8.97 1.31
N LEU A 796 30.82 -9.64 2.41
CA LEU A 796 32.20 -9.75 2.85
C LEU A 796 33.09 -10.42 1.78
N ALA A 797 32.67 -11.58 1.25
CA ALA A 797 33.42 -12.29 0.23
C ALA A 797 33.60 -11.45 -1.06
N ARG A 798 32.56 -10.69 -1.45
CA ARG A 798 32.63 -9.75 -2.60
C ARG A 798 33.63 -8.62 -2.33
N ALA A 799 33.61 -8.04 -1.13
CA ALA A 799 34.56 -6.99 -0.74
C ALA A 799 36.01 -7.50 -0.70
N VAL A 800 36.24 -8.71 -0.18
CA VAL A 800 37.55 -9.35 -0.15
C VAL A 800 38.06 -9.63 -1.57
N ALA A 801 37.23 -10.19 -2.46
CA ALA A 801 37.60 -10.44 -3.86
C ALA A 801 37.98 -9.14 -4.58
N ARG A 802 37.19 -8.07 -4.42
CA ARG A 802 37.50 -6.73 -4.97
C ARG A 802 38.81 -6.18 -4.40
N GLY A 803 38.99 -6.24 -3.08
CA GLY A 803 40.20 -5.74 -2.41
C GLY A 803 41.47 -6.46 -2.84
N ALA A 804 41.40 -7.79 -2.99
CA ALA A 804 42.48 -8.60 -3.53
C ALA A 804 42.80 -8.22 -4.99
N ALA A 805 41.77 -8.06 -5.82
CA ALA A 805 41.94 -7.60 -7.21
C ALA A 805 42.60 -6.23 -7.31
N GLN A 806 42.22 -5.28 -6.44
CA GLN A 806 42.84 -3.95 -6.38
C GLN A 806 44.33 -4.08 -6.00
N ALA A 807 44.63 -4.79 -4.91
CA ALA A 807 45.99 -4.88 -4.38
C ALA A 807 46.97 -5.66 -5.28
N HIS A 808 46.50 -6.65 -6.05
CA HIS A 808 47.31 -7.34 -7.05
C HIS A 808 47.49 -6.50 -8.32
N THR A 809 46.45 -5.78 -8.77
CA THR A 809 46.55 -4.82 -9.88
C THR A 809 47.57 -3.73 -9.58
N ASP A 810 47.51 -3.14 -8.38
CA ASP A 810 48.44 -2.07 -7.96
C ASP A 810 49.88 -2.56 -7.88
N ARG A 811 50.11 -3.76 -7.32
CA ARG A 811 51.45 -4.37 -7.29
C ARG A 811 52.01 -4.58 -8.70
N ARG A 812 51.21 -5.16 -9.61
CA ARG A 812 51.61 -5.35 -11.02
C ARG A 812 51.83 -4.03 -11.77
N ARG A 813 51.23 -2.91 -11.35
CA ARG A 813 51.48 -1.57 -11.91
C ARG A 813 52.78 -0.95 -11.38
N GLN A 814 53.15 -1.23 -10.13
CA GLN A 814 54.39 -0.74 -9.52
C GLN A 814 55.62 -1.57 -9.92
N SER A 815 55.43 -2.82 -10.34
CA SER A 815 56.51 -3.70 -10.83
C SER A 815 56.79 -3.59 -12.34
N ARG A 816 56.04 -2.74 -13.05
CA ARG A 816 56.24 -2.35 -14.45
C ARG A 816 56.74 -0.92 -14.48
#